data_AF-A0A6N2D5W0-F1
#
_entry.id   AF-A0A6N2D5W0-F1
#
_cell.length_a   1.000
_cell.length_b   1.000
_cell.length_c   1.000
_cell.angle_alpha   90.00
_cell.angle_beta   90.00
_cell.angle_gamma   90.00
#
_symmetry.space_group_name_H-M   'P 1'
#
loop_
_entity.id
_entity.type
_entity.pdbx_description
1 polymer ?
#
loop_
_entity_poly.entity_id
_entity_poly.type
_entity_poly.pdbx_seq_one_letter_code
_entity_poly.pdbx_strand_id
1 'polypeptide(L)'
;MLRLVSPRLPGPHPRVLAALSLVFLLVACSSDEPAEPTDTESTAPDTRPGSTPPPSDVSGTSSGDIGTDPSTDASFPPTMPSPGETVEIDLGPWIDPPGEGRVIAAQVEREEQLLEGEGREARIGDYFLENDHARYIIEFGDRAIGPCAWDGNPIDVAPLGPDGTQAAQTIIGQICLLLNVGQTFRPERVEVIEDGSDGRAILAVTGRTAWLDFLNLRSMVDSVVPGFLALVPIDPDFQLPLTITVYYALSPDSRSLRVVTAFRSHHDRRIHFVATHLVLSGSTGSFFTPLGSTGGFGYRSLGADNLDSDPISFLSYLTAHGHYTFVPDPHERLARRLPVGGGMIAVSGAATVTHGADDLVGVLLANPRRLDTTAGYIGLDPGETAAVGYRLHTGTGSLQTTVDQVYADLGVDTAPVHGTVVDHEGAAAPNAIVTAVEQVGEGRERTLNQARTDDEGRFSMALPEGDYTLRARADGSLALREDLRVDAGAPIDVGTLALPESATVQVHIRSAAGDPVPGRVTVACEGGCGLRRPDSLEVEGAFQPPLGWERIVFVGVEGQTRFELAPGRYRVHVTRGMTWSTWPTDTVQSGGHLIDVDAGDELTLDAEIDRVVDTTGALGADFHIHAMASPDSSVADRTRVLDFLAGGLDVMVSSDHDAVTDFAPTIAALGAGDQITSLIGNEITTPNIGHINAFPLERDEDARRGGPVDWSNEGGDHLTLAQLAARIFDVDYERVLQVNHPAGTGTFGVMKADVLTGQSFANREELRMPPGDADPETGDTGLWTDDFTAVEIMNGFGTGNFWSGTRWWMTMIARGFSPAGTAVSDTHGIYGSLGASPRSFVFVDPGTDTPASMQTDRFVRSINSGRLIGTNGPFVTVEVSNTAGDVARIGDTLDVQDGPATALVRIQTPEWMQVDTLDLYMNVEDDLIGDPGQALTHPLEPTRRIPLDWNPQEHLVTIATGENEHRRWEQTVTVELDTDTDAWVIFMVRGLQTPNMRPVLSSGAQPLAFTNPLFLDADGGGYDNPPLAGLAAQRRTISAPLRFRHVSGRPVSDTLTPEDVGALFDALRCGVEDHVDGHGHHHHGHGHGHHHHGHDHGHGHHHHHGHGHHHHGPRR
;
A
#
# COMPACT_ATOMS: atom_id res chain seq x y z
N MET A 1 16.04 0.10 57.66
CA MET A 1 15.05 -0.96 57.36
C MET A 1 14.25 -0.49 56.15
N LEU A 2 14.25 -1.28 55.06
CA LEU A 2 13.48 -1.18 53.80
C LEU A 2 13.66 0.12 52.99
N ARG A 3 14.35 0.24 51.83
CA ARG A 3 14.41 -0.52 50.56
C ARG A 3 13.06 -0.67 49.85
N LEU A 4 12.88 0.08 48.74
CA LEU A 4 12.08 -0.13 47.51
C LEU A 4 12.26 1.17 46.66
N VAL A 5 13.28 1.30 45.81
CA VAL A 5 13.33 0.95 44.36
C VAL A 5 12.04 1.29 43.61
N SER A 6 12.07 2.38 42.85
CA SER A 6 11.12 2.73 41.78
C SER A 6 11.91 2.77 40.47
N PRO A 7 11.47 2.12 39.37
CA PRO A 7 12.22 2.10 38.12
C PRO A 7 11.99 3.41 37.35
N ARG A 8 13.08 3.95 36.82
CA ARG A 8 13.04 4.99 35.77
C ARG A 8 12.64 4.30 34.48
N LEU A 9 11.51 4.68 33.89
CA LEU A 9 11.18 4.36 32.50
C LEU A 9 12.00 5.28 31.58
N PRO A 10 12.78 4.74 30.63
CA PRO A 10 13.36 5.53 29.55
C PRO A 10 12.29 5.73 28.46
N GLY A 11 12.07 6.97 28.02
CA GLY A 11 11.33 7.22 26.78
C GLY A 11 12.14 6.73 25.57
N PRO A 12 11.50 6.41 24.44
CA PRO A 12 12.20 5.92 23.26
C PRO A 12 13.18 6.99 22.75
N HIS A 13 14.41 6.55 22.46
CA HIS A 13 15.45 7.40 21.89
C HIS A 13 15.14 7.68 20.41
N PRO A 14 15.46 8.87 19.86
CA PRO A 14 15.27 9.17 18.43
C PRO A 14 16.02 8.19 17.50
N ARG A 15 17.08 7.52 17.99
CA ARG A 15 17.79 6.43 17.30
C ARG A 15 16.93 5.19 17.01
N VAL A 16 15.83 5.03 17.74
CA VAL A 16 14.98 3.83 17.75
C VAL A 16 13.90 3.91 16.68
N LEU A 17 13.38 5.10 16.41
CA LEU A 17 12.28 5.35 15.49
C LEU A 17 12.68 5.15 14.01
N ALA A 18 13.86 5.63 13.62
CA ALA A 18 14.39 5.56 12.25
C ALA A 18 14.65 4.13 11.73
N ALA A 19 14.98 3.20 12.63
CA ALA A 19 15.47 1.86 12.30
C ALA A 19 14.39 0.90 11.77
N LEU A 20 13.12 1.15 12.13
CA LEU A 20 12.03 0.18 12.01
C LEU A 20 11.19 0.35 10.77
N SER A 21 11.02 1.59 10.33
CA SER A 21 10.11 1.93 9.24
C SER A 21 10.73 1.67 7.86
N LEU A 22 12.07 1.61 7.80
CA LEU A 22 12.86 1.59 6.57
C LEU A 22 12.85 0.23 5.83
N VAL A 23 12.54 -0.87 6.52
CA VAL A 23 12.43 -2.21 5.93
C VAL A 23 11.06 -2.46 5.29
N PHE A 24 10.01 -1.78 5.76
CA PHE A 24 8.62 -2.11 5.40
C PHE A 24 7.86 -1.00 4.67
N LEU A 25 8.21 0.28 4.82
CA LEU A 25 7.63 1.36 4.00
C LEU A 25 7.84 1.13 2.49
N LEU A 26 8.81 0.28 2.12
CA LEU A 26 9.21 0.03 0.74
C LEU A 26 8.56 -1.20 0.09
N VAL A 27 7.96 -2.10 0.88
CA VAL A 27 6.95 -3.07 0.36
C VAL A 27 5.58 -2.38 0.26
N ALA A 28 5.44 -1.18 0.83
CA ALA A 28 4.21 -0.44 1.06
C ALA A 28 4.15 0.90 0.32
N CYS A 29 5.02 1.11 -0.69
CA CYS A 29 5.35 2.40 -1.29
C CYS A 29 4.21 2.98 -2.15
N SER A 30 3.03 3.18 -1.56
CA SER A 30 1.83 3.79 -2.17
C SER A 30 0.60 3.77 -1.24
N SER A 31 0.63 3.06 -0.10
CA SER A 31 -0.58 2.81 0.70
C SER A 31 -1.12 4.06 1.40
N ASP A 32 -2.06 4.75 0.74
CA ASP A 32 -2.96 5.74 1.34
C ASP A 32 -3.98 5.01 2.25
N GLU A 33 -3.58 4.63 3.46
CA GLU A 33 -4.54 4.29 4.51
C GLU A 33 -4.89 5.52 5.36
N PRO A 34 -6.18 5.85 5.57
CA PRO A 34 -6.56 6.95 6.44
C PRO A 34 -6.15 6.63 7.88
N ALA A 35 -5.22 7.40 8.44
CA ALA A 35 -4.91 7.35 9.87
C ALA A 35 -6.18 7.61 10.70
N GLU A 36 -6.57 6.67 11.55
CA GLU A 36 -7.61 6.93 12.54
C GLU A 36 -7.10 7.91 13.61
N PRO A 37 -7.82 9.00 13.91
CA PRO A 37 -7.41 9.90 14.99
C PRO A 37 -7.59 9.21 16.34
N THR A 38 -6.51 9.10 17.10
CA THR A 38 -6.55 8.66 18.50
C THR A 38 -6.96 9.84 19.40
N ASP A 39 -8.06 9.67 20.15
CA ASP A 39 -8.46 10.60 21.21
C ASP A 39 -7.48 10.50 22.38
N THR A 40 -6.41 11.30 22.39
CA THR A 40 -5.61 11.53 23.61
C THR A 40 -5.24 13.01 23.77
N GLU A 41 -5.90 13.68 24.73
CA GLU A 41 -5.49 14.99 25.22
C GLU A 41 -4.11 14.90 25.90
N SER A 42 -3.09 15.53 25.31
CA SER A 42 -1.75 15.66 25.89
C SER A 42 -1.44 17.13 26.20
N THR A 43 -1.31 17.44 27.49
CA THR A 43 -0.97 18.76 28.02
C THR A 43 0.51 19.07 27.86
N ALA A 44 0.84 20.16 27.17
CA ALA A 44 2.20 20.67 26.99
C ALA A 44 2.82 21.26 28.29
N PRO A 45 4.15 21.14 28.51
CA PRO A 45 4.86 21.97 29.46
C PRO A 45 5.75 23.03 28.80
N ASP A 46 5.72 24.19 29.45
CA ASP A 46 6.33 25.47 29.15
C ASP A 46 7.87 25.49 29.27
N THR A 47 8.55 26.16 28.33
CA THR A 47 10.01 26.39 28.37
C THR A 47 10.32 27.78 28.92
N ARG A 48 11.35 27.91 29.80
CA ARG A 48 12.38 28.99 29.80
C ARG A 48 13.34 28.92 31.02
N PRO A 49 14.51 29.63 31.01
CA PRO A 49 15.81 28.97 31.22
C PRO A 49 16.69 29.58 32.33
N GLY A 50 17.82 28.89 32.59
CA GLY A 50 19.09 29.53 32.99
C GLY A 50 19.55 29.30 34.44
N SER A 51 20.74 28.70 34.60
CA SER A 51 21.89 29.27 35.36
C SER A 51 23.00 28.22 35.63
N THR A 52 24.23 28.54 35.22
CA THR A 52 25.57 28.07 35.70
C THR A 52 25.74 28.15 37.24
N PRO A 53 26.79 27.65 37.95
CA PRO A 53 28.19 27.20 37.61
C PRO A 53 28.64 25.95 38.47
N PRO A 54 29.92 25.68 38.94
CA PRO A 54 31.33 26.04 38.61
C PRO A 54 32.29 24.77 38.47
N PRO A 55 33.64 24.90 38.36
CA PRO A 55 34.57 23.93 37.73
C PRO A 55 35.50 23.13 38.68
N SER A 56 36.21 22.12 38.15
CA SER A 56 37.50 21.48 38.58
C SER A 56 37.49 19.98 38.21
N ASP A 57 38.53 19.27 37.79
CA ASP A 57 39.98 19.51 37.85
C ASP A 57 40.70 18.69 36.76
N VAL A 58 41.88 19.18 36.38
CA VAL A 58 42.82 18.57 35.43
C VAL A 58 43.93 17.82 36.18
N SER A 59 44.36 16.69 35.62
CA SER A 59 45.70 16.04 35.66
C SER A 59 45.54 14.53 35.90
N GLY A 60 46.18 13.58 35.20
CA GLY A 60 47.28 13.60 34.24
C GLY A 60 48.32 12.56 34.66
N THR A 61 48.48 11.46 33.90
CA THR A 61 49.68 10.57 33.78
C THR A 61 49.34 9.44 32.79
N SER A 62 49.87 9.43 31.56
CA SER A 62 51.18 8.95 31.06
C SER A 62 51.23 7.45 30.71
N SER A 63 51.25 7.20 29.40
CA SER A 63 52.06 6.22 28.64
C SER A 63 52.14 4.76 29.07
N GLY A 64 51.72 3.86 28.18
CA GLY A 64 52.05 2.44 28.19
C GLY A 64 51.67 1.72 26.90
N ASP A 65 52.66 1.60 26.01
CA ASP A 65 52.90 0.62 24.94
C ASP A 65 51.87 0.32 23.83
N ILE A 66 52.36 0.60 22.62
CA ILE A 66 51.90 0.22 21.30
C ILE A 66 52.18 -1.27 21.11
N GLY A 67 51.12 -2.09 21.11
CA GLY A 67 51.13 -3.48 20.70
C GLY A 67 50.55 -3.60 19.29
N THR A 68 51.37 -4.11 18.39
CA THR A 68 51.16 -4.34 16.96
C THR A 68 49.87 -5.07 16.61
N ASP A 69 49.12 -4.46 15.71
CA ASP A 69 48.05 -5.01 14.88
C ASP A 69 48.56 -6.18 14.01
N PRO A 70 47.96 -7.38 14.06
CA PRO A 70 48.07 -8.35 13.00
C PRO A 70 46.79 -8.32 12.14
N SER A 71 46.93 -7.61 11.03
CA SER A 71 46.48 -7.99 9.69
C SER A 71 45.02 -8.41 9.51
N THR A 72 44.25 -7.48 8.93
CA THR A 72 43.58 -7.69 7.63
C THR A 72 43.92 -9.02 6.96
N ASP A 73 43.02 -10.00 7.07
CA ASP A 73 42.98 -11.12 6.14
C ASP A 73 41.80 -10.89 5.19
N ALA A 74 42.16 -10.83 3.92
CA ALA A 74 41.26 -10.53 2.83
C ALA A 74 40.24 -11.65 2.67
N SER A 75 39.00 -11.22 2.47
CA SER A 75 37.88 -11.92 1.85
C SER A 75 38.30 -13.03 0.86
N PHE A 76 38.16 -14.28 1.28
CA PHE A 76 37.73 -15.34 0.39
C PHE A 76 36.20 -15.44 0.56
N PRO A 77 35.39 -15.51 -0.51
CA PRO A 77 33.98 -15.82 -0.33
C PRO A 77 33.89 -17.19 0.34
N PRO A 78 33.05 -17.38 1.38
CA PRO A 78 32.76 -18.72 1.85
C PRO A 78 32.26 -19.51 0.64
N THR A 79 32.99 -20.57 0.27
CA THR A 79 32.53 -21.49 -0.76
C THR A 79 31.18 -22.02 -0.31
N MET A 80 30.12 -21.64 -1.03
CA MET A 80 28.77 -22.19 -0.82
C MET A 80 28.90 -23.72 -0.74
N PRO A 81 28.30 -24.38 0.26
CA PRO A 81 28.41 -25.83 0.44
C PRO A 81 27.98 -26.51 -0.86
N SER A 82 28.59 -27.64 -1.24
CA SER A 82 28.08 -28.45 -2.38
C SER A 82 26.60 -28.80 -2.14
N PRO A 83 25.76 -29.02 -3.19
CA PRO A 83 24.32 -29.25 -3.06
C PRO A 83 24.03 -30.19 -1.89
N GLY A 84 23.36 -29.65 -0.87
CA GLY A 84 23.41 -30.19 0.48
C GLY A 84 22.55 -31.45 0.61
N GLU A 85 23.07 -32.46 1.29
CA GLU A 85 22.24 -33.52 1.86
C GLU A 85 21.17 -32.89 2.76
N THR A 86 20.01 -33.52 2.84
CA THR A 86 18.90 -33.19 3.75
C THR A 86 19.40 -32.89 5.17
N VAL A 87 18.85 -31.84 5.81
CA VAL A 87 19.22 -31.46 7.18
C VAL A 87 18.50 -32.37 8.17
N GLU A 88 19.14 -33.50 8.48
CA GLU A 88 18.61 -34.48 9.44
C GLU A 88 18.43 -33.88 10.84
N ILE A 89 17.18 -33.80 11.29
CA ILE A 89 16.78 -33.42 12.65
C ILE A 89 15.82 -34.48 13.23
N ASP A 90 15.71 -34.53 14.56
CA ASP A 90 14.63 -35.31 15.19
C ASP A 90 13.29 -34.61 14.96
N LEU A 91 12.52 -35.11 13.99
CA LEU A 91 11.19 -34.60 13.67
C LEU A 91 10.12 -35.04 14.67
N GLY A 92 10.37 -36.06 15.50
CA GLY A 92 9.37 -36.64 16.41
C GLY A 92 8.66 -35.64 17.34
N PRO A 93 9.35 -34.62 17.91
CA PRO A 93 8.71 -33.57 18.70
C PRO A 93 7.85 -32.58 17.89
N TRP A 94 8.00 -32.55 16.57
CA TRP A 94 7.40 -31.53 15.70
C TRP A 94 6.18 -32.03 14.94
N ILE A 95 6.13 -33.33 14.62
CA ILE A 95 5.13 -33.93 13.73
C ILE A 95 4.29 -34.97 14.47
N ASP A 96 3.06 -35.16 14.01
CA ASP A 96 2.17 -36.20 14.53
C ASP A 96 2.75 -37.60 14.26
N PRO A 97 2.50 -38.57 15.16
CA PRO A 97 2.84 -39.96 14.89
C PRO A 97 2.00 -40.50 13.71
N PRO A 98 2.44 -41.61 13.08
CA PRO A 98 1.62 -42.26 12.07
C PRO A 98 0.29 -42.75 12.64
N GLY A 99 -0.78 -42.65 11.84
CA GLY A 99 -2.15 -42.97 12.22
C GLY A 99 -2.85 -43.94 11.27
N GLU A 100 -4.07 -44.36 11.64
CA GLU A 100 -4.94 -45.17 10.77
C GLU A 100 -5.81 -44.24 9.91
N GLY A 101 -5.69 -44.31 8.59
CA GLY A 101 -6.52 -43.52 7.67
C GLY A 101 -5.80 -43.17 6.38
N ARG A 102 -6.44 -42.38 5.52
CA ARG A 102 -5.85 -41.93 4.25
C ARG A 102 -4.99 -40.69 4.48
N VAL A 103 -3.74 -40.78 4.05
CA VAL A 103 -2.88 -39.61 3.83
C VAL A 103 -1.95 -39.93 2.67
N ILE A 104 -1.61 -38.94 1.84
CA ILE A 104 -0.80 -39.12 0.63
C ILE A 104 0.13 -37.91 0.45
N ALA A 105 1.38 -38.15 0.06
CA ALA A 105 2.24 -37.16 -0.60
C ALA A 105 2.61 -37.66 -2.01
N ALA A 106 2.32 -36.85 -3.03
CA ALA A 106 2.60 -37.21 -4.42
C ALA A 106 2.80 -35.97 -5.30
N GLN A 107 3.30 -36.19 -6.52
CA GLN A 107 3.36 -35.15 -7.54
C GLN A 107 1.99 -34.99 -8.23
N VAL A 108 1.65 -33.77 -8.62
CA VAL A 108 0.51 -33.45 -9.47
C VAL A 108 0.84 -33.91 -10.89
N GLU A 109 0.09 -34.89 -11.41
CA GLU A 109 0.28 -35.44 -12.76
C GLU A 109 -0.88 -35.08 -13.70
N ARG A 110 -1.99 -34.59 -13.15
CA ARG A 110 -3.26 -34.35 -13.86
C ARG A 110 -3.95 -33.10 -13.34
N GLU A 111 -4.73 -32.44 -14.18
CA GLU A 111 -5.49 -31.24 -13.80
C GLU A 111 -6.48 -31.49 -12.66
N GLU A 112 -7.08 -32.69 -12.55
CA GLU A 112 -8.06 -32.98 -11.49
C GLU A 112 -7.43 -33.10 -10.09
N GLN A 113 -6.09 -33.05 -10.00
CA GLN A 113 -5.35 -32.96 -8.75
C GLN A 113 -5.06 -31.51 -8.32
N LEU A 114 -5.36 -30.53 -9.18
CA LEU A 114 -5.24 -29.11 -8.84
C LEU A 114 -6.47 -28.65 -8.03
N LEU A 115 -6.29 -27.56 -7.29
CA LEU A 115 -7.37 -26.88 -6.59
C LEU A 115 -7.94 -25.75 -7.47
N GLU A 116 -9.17 -25.35 -7.18
CA GLU A 116 -9.85 -24.21 -7.81
C GLU A 116 -9.96 -23.03 -6.85
N GLY A 117 -9.97 -21.79 -7.35
CA GLY A 117 -10.12 -20.59 -6.52
C GLY A 117 -9.37 -19.40 -7.08
N GLU A 118 -9.62 -18.23 -6.48
CA GLU A 118 -9.00 -16.96 -6.90
C GLU A 118 -7.48 -16.94 -6.69
N GLY A 119 -6.97 -17.59 -5.64
CA GLY A 119 -5.54 -17.67 -5.33
C GLY A 119 -4.84 -18.87 -5.97
N ARG A 120 -5.39 -19.46 -7.04
CA ARG A 120 -4.82 -20.68 -7.63
C ARG A 120 -3.56 -20.35 -8.44
N GLU A 121 -2.43 -20.91 -8.03
CA GLU A 121 -1.17 -20.85 -8.78
C GLU A 121 -0.65 -22.23 -9.20
N ALA A 122 -1.17 -23.32 -8.62
CA ALA A 122 -0.65 -24.66 -8.87
C ALA A 122 -0.77 -25.13 -10.33
N ARG A 123 0.21 -25.94 -10.73
CA ARG A 123 0.43 -26.52 -12.05
C ARG A 123 0.77 -28.01 -11.95
N ILE A 124 0.67 -28.71 -13.08
CA ILE A 124 1.18 -30.09 -13.19
C ILE A 124 2.71 -30.05 -12.96
N GLY A 125 3.21 -30.95 -12.12
CA GLY A 125 4.61 -30.98 -11.70
C GLY A 125 4.84 -30.54 -10.25
N ASP A 126 3.91 -29.78 -9.67
CA ASP A 126 3.93 -29.42 -8.24
C ASP A 126 3.70 -30.66 -7.35
N TYR A 127 3.92 -30.55 -6.05
CA TYR A 127 3.69 -31.64 -5.09
C TYR A 127 2.49 -31.34 -4.21
N PHE A 128 1.70 -32.35 -3.86
CA PHE A 128 0.61 -32.18 -2.91
C PHE A 128 0.70 -33.15 -1.74
N LEU A 129 0.24 -32.69 -0.58
CA LEU A 129 -0.09 -33.51 0.57
C LEU A 129 -1.59 -33.47 0.80
N GLU A 130 -2.21 -34.61 1.03
CA GLU A 130 -3.67 -34.72 1.19
C GLU A 130 -4.05 -35.77 2.24
N ASN A 131 -5.08 -35.48 3.03
CA ASN A 131 -5.81 -36.45 3.85
C ASN A 131 -7.33 -36.28 3.66
N ASP A 132 -8.15 -36.85 4.54
CA ASP A 132 -9.62 -36.75 4.46
C ASP A 132 -10.16 -35.35 4.85
N HIS A 133 -9.30 -34.40 5.21
CA HIS A 133 -9.68 -33.06 5.68
C HIS A 133 -9.26 -31.92 4.75
N ALA A 134 -8.10 -32.03 4.10
CA ALA A 134 -7.56 -30.95 3.28
C ALA A 134 -6.53 -31.46 2.26
N ARG A 135 -6.32 -30.64 1.22
CA ARG A 135 -5.20 -30.75 0.29
C ARG A 135 -4.34 -29.49 0.37
N TYR A 136 -3.04 -29.68 0.37
CA TYR A 136 -2.01 -28.64 0.37
C TYR A 136 -1.09 -28.86 -0.83
N ILE A 137 -0.85 -27.85 -1.66
CA ILE A 137 0.03 -27.93 -2.82
C ILE A 137 1.27 -27.05 -2.58
N ILE A 138 2.43 -27.67 -2.78
CA ILE A 138 3.77 -27.08 -2.66
C ILE A 138 4.34 -26.90 -4.07
N GLU A 139 4.72 -25.66 -4.37
CA GLU A 139 5.28 -25.25 -5.65
C GLU A 139 6.58 -26.00 -5.96
N PHE A 140 6.73 -26.42 -7.21
CA PHE A 140 8.00 -26.87 -7.76
C PHE A 140 8.09 -26.56 -9.26
N GLY A 141 9.25 -26.13 -9.75
CA GLY A 141 9.47 -25.91 -11.19
C GLY A 141 10.23 -24.63 -11.52
N ASP A 142 9.82 -23.96 -12.59
CA ASP A 142 10.50 -22.75 -13.05
C ASP A 142 10.25 -21.57 -12.11
N ARG A 143 11.30 -20.76 -11.94
CA ARG A 143 11.30 -19.55 -11.12
C ARG A 143 10.32 -18.52 -11.70
N ALA A 144 9.52 -17.88 -10.85
CA ALA A 144 8.66 -16.76 -11.22
C ALA A 144 9.09 -15.53 -10.41
N ILE A 145 9.37 -14.39 -11.06
CA ILE A 145 9.77 -13.19 -10.34
C ILE A 145 8.60 -12.65 -9.49
N GLY A 146 8.91 -12.09 -8.32
CA GLY A 146 7.95 -11.57 -7.35
C GLY A 146 8.50 -11.61 -5.92
N PRO A 147 7.67 -11.32 -4.89
CA PRO A 147 8.11 -11.30 -3.49
C PRO A 147 8.66 -12.63 -2.98
N CYS A 148 8.21 -13.75 -3.54
CA CYS A 148 8.62 -15.11 -3.20
C CYS A 148 9.11 -15.80 -4.48
N ALA A 149 10.24 -15.35 -5.02
CA ALA A 149 10.66 -15.71 -6.38
C ALA A 149 11.08 -17.18 -6.57
N TRP A 150 11.42 -17.87 -5.49
CA TRP A 150 11.87 -19.27 -5.53
C TRP A 150 10.74 -20.21 -5.13
N ASP A 151 10.74 -21.40 -5.72
CA ASP A 151 9.73 -22.44 -5.52
C ASP A 151 9.81 -23.08 -4.12
N GLY A 152 9.15 -24.22 -3.93
CA GLY A 152 9.21 -24.97 -2.68
C GLY A 152 8.33 -24.41 -1.55
N ASN A 153 7.39 -23.51 -1.87
CA ASN A 153 6.47 -22.86 -0.92
C ASN A 153 5.03 -23.41 -1.09
N PRO A 154 4.18 -23.38 -0.05
CA PRO A 154 2.75 -23.63 -0.24
C PRO A 154 2.12 -22.50 -1.08
N ILE A 155 1.40 -22.89 -2.13
CA ILE A 155 0.77 -21.99 -3.11
C ILE A 155 -0.73 -22.22 -3.28
N ASP A 156 -1.24 -23.42 -3.01
CA ASP A 156 -2.67 -23.68 -2.99
C ASP A 156 -3.05 -24.50 -1.74
N VAL A 157 -4.18 -24.17 -1.13
CA VAL A 157 -4.73 -24.93 0.00
C VAL A 157 -6.25 -24.89 0.01
N ALA A 158 -6.89 -26.03 0.26
CA ALA A 158 -8.33 -26.08 0.43
C ALA A 158 -8.79 -27.22 1.36
N PRO A 159 -9.88 -27.02 2.12
CA PRO A 159 -10.52 -28.10 2.85
C PRO A 159 -11.23 -29.05 1.88
N LEU A 160 -11.30 -30.32 2.26
CA LEU A 160 -12.01 -31.36 1.53
C LEU A 160 -13.28 -31.78 2.27
N GLY A 161 -14.33 -32.06 1.50
CA GLY A 161 -15.58 -32.64 1.97
C GLY A 161 -15.46 -34.15 2.22
N PRO A 162 -16.49 -34.77 2.84
CA PRO A 162 -16.49 -36.20 3.14
C PRO A 162 -16.39 -37.13 1.92
N ASP A 163 -16.70 -36.63 0.73
CA ASP A 163 -16.59 -37.33 -0.54
C ASP A 163 -15.22 -37.11 -1.24
N GLY A 164 -14.32 -36.38 -0.60
CA GLY A 164 -13.00 -36.02 -1.11
C GLY A 164 -13.01 -34.88 -2.14
N THR A 165 -14.15 -34.20 -2.33
CA THR A 165 -14.23 -33.02 -3.20
C THR A 165 -13.83 -31.75 -2.44
N GLN A 166 -13.40 -30.73 -3.18
CA GLN A 166 -13.03 -29.45 -2.59
C GLN A 166 -14.25 -28.75 -1.96
N ALA A 167 -14.15 -28.39 -0.68
CA ALA A 167 -15.25 -27.80 0.09
C ALA A 167 -15.25 -26.26 0.12
N ALA A 168 -14.12 -25.63 -0.23
CA ALA A 168 -13.96 -24.17 -0.28
C ALA A 168 -12.86 -23.81 -1.28
N GLN A 169 -12.86 -22.59 -1.81
CA GLN A 169 -11.85 -22.13 -2.78
C GLN A 169 -10.45 -22.03 -2.15
N THR A 170 -9.41 -22.29 -2.94
CA THR A 170 -8.06 -21.85 -2.57
C THR A 170 -7.99 -20.33 -2.70
N ILE A 171 -7.47 -19.70 -1.66
CA ILE A 171 -7.30 -18.24 -1.61
C ILE A 171 -5.90 -17.84 -1.19
N ILE A 172 -5.04 -18.77 -0.82
CA ILE A 172 -3.67 -18.47 -0.34
C ILE A 172 -2.86 -17.87 -1.49
N GLY A 173 -2.02 -16.87 -1.20
CA GLY A 173 -1.06 -16.37 -2.18
C GLY A 173 0.18 -17.26 -2.20
N GLN A 174 1.09 -17.02 -1.25
CA GLN A 174 2.28 -17.83 -1.05
C GLN A 174 2.83 -17.58 0.36
N ILE A 175 3.51 -18.57 0.93
CA ILE A 175 4.22 -18.42 2.21
C ILE A 175 5.70 -18.80 2.03
N CYS A 176 6.59 -17.82 2.04
CA CYS A 176 8.03 -18.06 1.83
C CYS A 176 8.89 -17.62 3.02
N LEU A 177 10.05 -18.25 3.14
CA LEU A 177 11.02 -18.00 4.21
C LEU A 177 11.85 -16.74 3.91
N LEU A 178 11.99 -15.89 4.91
CA LEU A 178 12.92 -14.76 4.95
C LEU A 178 13.95 -14.96 6.07
N LEU A 179 15.21 -14.66 5.77
CA LEU A 179 16.31 -14.69 6.72
C LEU A 179 16.99 -13.33 6.75
N ASN A 180 17.17 -12.78 7.96
CA ASN A 180 17.78 -11.46 8.14
C ASN A 180 17.16 -10.37 7.25
N VAL A 181 15.87 -10.50 6.92
CA VAL A 181 15.09 -9.63 6.00
C VAL A 181 15.53 -9.68 4.53
N GLY A 182 16.83 -9.64 4.23
CA GLY A 182 17.35 -9.51 2.86
C GLY A 182 17.69 -10.82 2.14
N GLN A 183 17.47 -11.97 2.77
CA GLN A 183 17.78 -13.30 2.20
C GLN A 183 16.55 -14.20 2.25
N THR A 184 16.53 -15.22 1.39
CA THR A 184 15.45 -16.20 1.27
C THR A 184 16.00 -17.61 1.00
N PHE A 185 15.09 -18.56 0.82
CA PHE A 185 15.37 -19.96 0.52
C PHE A 185 15.32 -20.20 -0.99
N ARG A 186 16.37 -20.80 -1.55
CA ARG A 186 16.39 -21.32 -2.92
C ARG A 186 16.38 -22.85 -2.89
N PRO A 187 15.30 -23.51 -3.33
CA PRO A 187 15.25 -24.96 -3.44
C PRO A 187 16.23 -25.50 -4.47
N GLU A 188 16.68 -26.73 -4.24
CA GLU A 188 17.55 -27.47 -5.18
C GLU A 188 17.08 -28.90 -5.37
N ARG A 189 16.33 -29.43 -4.39
CA ARG A 189 15.87 -30.81 -4.38
C ARG A 189 14.56 -30.93 -3.62
N VAL A 190 13.68 -31.78 -4.13
CA VAL A 190 12.46 -32.23 -3.45
C VAL A 190 12.50 -33.75 -3.29
N GLU A 191 12.09 -34.25 -2.12
CA GLU A 191 12.06 -35.67 -1.79
C GLU A 191 10.77 -36.03 -1.05
N VAL A 192 10.06 -37.05 -1.52
CA VAL A 192 9.00 -37.69 -0.73
C VAL A 192 9.66 -38.69 0.21
N ILE A 193 9.75 -38.34 1.49
CA ILE A 193 10.37 -39.17 2.53
C ILE A 193 9.41 -40.28 2.97
N GLU A 194 8.15 -39.92 3.19
CA GLU A 194 7.04 -40.83 3.47
C GLU A 194 5.88 -40.43 2.54
N ASP A 195 5.35 -41.38 1.77
CA ASP A 195 4.30 -41.11 0.77
C ASP A 195 2.88 -41.24 1.33
N GLY A 196 2.75 -41.63 2.60
CA GLY A 196 1.47 -41.94 3.24
C GLY A 196 1.22 -43.43 3.50
N SER A 197 1.98 -44.35 2.90
CA SER A 197 1.69 -45.79 2.97
C SER A 197 1.74 -46.37 4.39
N ASP A 198 2.55 -45.76 5.26
CA ASP A 198 2.72 -46.16 6.65
C ASP A 198 1.92 -45.28 7.64
N GLY A 199 0.92 -44.54 7.15
CA GLY A 199 0.01 -43.74 7.98
C GLY A 199 0.49 -42.33 8.28
N ARG A 200 1.44 -41.82 7.49
CA ARG A 200 1.97 -40.45 7.55
C ARG A 200 2.64 -40.09 6.23
N ALA A 201 2.53 -38.83 5.82
CA ALA A 201 3.18 -38.29 4.63
C ALA A 201 4.17 -37.18 5.01
N ILE A 202 5.36 -37.21 4.41
CA ILE A 202 6.44 -36.23 4.63
C ILE A 202 7.11 -35.90 3.29
N LEU A 203 7.07 -34.63 2.92
CA LEU A 203 7.83 -34.05 1.81
C LEU A 203 8.96 -33.19 2.37
N ALA A 204 10.18 -33.35 1.85
CA ALA A 204 11.34 -32.54 2.20
C ALA A 204 11.79 -31.73 0.98
N VAL A 205 11.90 -30.41 1.14
CA VAL A 205 12.47 -29.51 0.15
C VAL A 205 13.79 -28.97 0.67
N THR A 206 14.90 -29.32 0.03
CA THR A 206 16.25 -28.98 0.47
C THR A 206 16.92 -28.03 -0.51
N GLY A 207 17.66 -27.07 0.04
CA GLY A 207 18.34 -26.06 -0.74
C GLY A 207 19.28 -25.20 0.10
N ARG A 208 19.56 -24.00 -0.38
CA ARG A 208 20.50 -23.04 0.22
C ARG A 208 19.86 -21.67 0.35
N THR A 209 20.56 -20.77 1.02
CA THR A 209 20.18 -19.36 1.06
C THR A 209 20.41 -18.70 -0.30
N ALA A 210 19.56 -17.75 -0.63
CA ALA A 210 19.74 -16.82 -1.74
C ALA A 210 19.45 -15.40 -1.25
N TRP A 211 19.92 -14.39 -2.00
CA TRP A 211 19.45 -13.03 -1.78
C TRP A 211 17.97 -12.95 -2.13
N LEU A 212 17.22 -12.17 -1.36
CA LEU A 212 15.86 -11.82 -1.74
C LEU A 212 15.95 -10.73 -2.81
N ASP A 213 15.37 -10.98 -3.98
CA ASP A 213 15.44 -10.03 -5.10
C ASP A 213 14.68 -8.75 -4.77
N PHE A 214 13.49 -8.89 -4.19
CA PHE A 214 12.54 -7.81 -3.88
C PHE A 214 13.03 -6.84 -2.78
N LEU A 215 14.05 -7.22 -1.99
CA LEU A 215 14.64 -6.35 -0.96
C LEU A 215 16.16 -6.26 -1.09
N ASN A 216 16.67 -5.04 -1.22
CA ASN A 216 18.09 -4.75 -1.17
C ASN A 216 18.40 -3.73 -0.07
N LEU A 217 18.55 -4.23 1.16
CA LEU A 217 18.82 -3.41 2.34
C LEU A 217 19.99 -2.44 2.15
N ARG A 218 21.06 -2.86 1.46
CA ARG A 218 22.23 -2.00 1.23
C ARG A 218 21.88 -0.77 0.40
N SER A 219 21.28 -0.97 -0.78
CA SER A 219 20.79 0.13 -1.63
C SER A 219 19.78 1.01 -0.89
N MET A 220 18.84 0.39 -0.20
CA MET A 220 17.68 1.08 0.41
C MET A 220 18.05 1.88 1.65
N VAL A 221 19.00 1.41 2.46
CA VAL A 221 19.34 2.04 3.76
C VAL A 221 20.48 3.02 3.62
N ASP A 222 21.57 2.66 2.95
CA ASP A 222 22.74 3.54 2.84
C ASP A 222 22.49 4.75 1.93
N SER A 223 21.52 4.66 1.02
CA SER A 223 21.09 5.81 0.21
C SER A 223 20.45 6.92 1.05
N VAL A 224 19.86 6.58 2.20
CA VAL A 224 19.12 7.53 3.06
C VAL A 224 19.87 7.85 4.36
N VAL A 225 20.47 6.85 5.01
CA VAL A 225 21.30 7.02 6.23
C VAL A 225 22.62 6.25 6.09
N PRO A 226 23.64 6.86 5.46
CA PRO A 226 24.92 6.19 5.24
C PRO A 226 25.56 5.66 6.53
N GLY A 227 25.91 4.37 6.54
CA GLY A 227 26.60 3.73 7.67
C GLY A 227 25.67 3.27 8.80
N PHE A 228 24.34 3.38 8.63
CA PHE A 228 23.38 2.82 9.57
C PHE A 228 23.52 1.30 9.68
N LEU A 229 23.75 0.61 8.56
CA LEU A 229 23.91 -0.84 8.54
C LEU A 229 25.09 -1.33 9.39
N ALA A 230 26.08 -0.47 9.66
CA ALA A 230 27.18 -0.77 10.59
C ALA A 230 26.77 -0.72 12.08
N LEU A 231 25.57 -0.22 12.40
CA LEU A 231 25.04 -0.09 13.76
C LEU A 231 24.08 -1.23 14.15
N VAL A 232 23.59 -1.99 13.17
CA VAL A 232 22.74 -3.16 13.38
C VAL A 232 23.58 -4.45 13.34
N PRO A 233 23.19 -5.52 14.04
CA PRO A 233 23.94 -6.78 14.06
C PRO A 233 23.75 -7.64 12.80
N ILE A 234 22.93 -7.19 11.85
CA ILE A 234 22.67 -7.87 10.58
C ILE A 234 23.60 -7.30 9.51
N ASP A 235 24.46 -8.15 8.95
CA ASP A 235 25.33 -7.79 7.82
C ASP A 235 24.61 -8.09 6.50
N PRO A 236 24.22 -7.06 5.71
CA PRO A 236 23.51 -7.25 4.46
C PRO A 236 24.41 -7.70 3.30
N ASP A 237 25.73 -7.73 3.47
CA ASP A 237 26.68 -8.24 2.47
C ASP A 237 27.08 -9.70 2.75
N PHE A 238 26.73 -10.22 3.94
CA PHE A 238 27.03 -11.58 4.34
C PHE A 238 25.87 -12.54 4.03
N GLN A 239 26.01 -13.30 2.94
CA GLN A 239 25.11 -14.41 2.65
C GLN A 239 25.35 -15.56 3.64
N LEU A 240 24.30 -15.94 4.38
CA LEU A 240 24.38 -16.98 5.41
C LEU A 240 24.70 -18.34 4.76
N PRO A 241 25.80 -19.03 5.11
CA PRO A 241 26.16 -20.32 4.49
C PRO A 241 25.38 -21.48 5.13
N LEU A 242 24.06 -21.48 4.93
CA LEU A 242 23.14 -22.48 5.48
C LEU A 242 22.73 -23.48 4.39
N THR A 243 22.67 -24.77 4.74
CA THR A 243 21.70 -25.67 4.09
C THR A 243 20.39 -25.56 4.83
N ILE A 244 19.30 -25.47 4.08
CA ILE A 244 17.94 -25.38 4.60
C ILE A 244 17.16 -26.60 4.11
N THR A 245 16.37 -27.22 4.98
CA THR A 245 15.35 -28.19 4.59
C THR A 245 14.01 -27.79 5.17
N VAL A 246 13.01 -27.61 4.31
CA VAL A 246 11.63 -27.40 4.70
C VAL A 246 10.91 -28.74 4.63
N TYR A 247 10.45 -29.23 5.78
CA TYR A 247 9.64 -30.44 5.90
C TYR A 247 8.16 -30.06 5.95
N TYR A 248 7.38 -30.65 5.05
CA TYR A 248 5.92 -30.63 5.06
C TYR A 248 5.42 -31.99 5.51
N ALA A 249 4.70 -32.06 6.61
CA ALA A 249 4.23 -33.30 7.20
C ALA A 249 2.71 -33.27 7.43
N LEU A 250 2.06 -34.40 7.13
CA LEU A 250 0.63 -34.59 7.30
C LEU A 250 0.34 -36.01 7.80
N SER A 251 -0.61 -36.13 8.73
CA SER A 251 -1.15 -37.40 9.22
C SER A 251 -2.65 -37.49 8.93
N PRO A 252 -3.26 -38.69 8.93
CA PRO A 252 -4.66 -38.88 8.54
C PRO A 252 -5.67 -38.01 9.32
N ASP A 253 -5.50 -37.91 10.64
CA ASP A 253 -6.42 -37.17 11.52
C ASP A 253 -6.07 -35.68 11.67
N SER A 254 -4.97 -35.22 11.04
CA SER A 254 -4.48 -33.84 11.22
C SER A 254 -5.34 -32.85 10.44
N ARG A 255 -5.70 -31.73 11.06
CA ARG A 255 -6.48 -30.64 10.43
C ARG A 255 -5.62 -29.48 9.92
N SER A 256 -4.31 -29.67 9.93
CA SER A 256 -3.33 -28.67 9.50
C SER A 256 -2.14 -29.34 8.85
N LEU A 257 -1.50 -28.64 7.92
CA LEU A 257 -0.17 -29.02 7.46
C LEU A 257 0.86 -28.56 8.47
N ARG A 258 1.73 -29.48 8.90
CA ARG A 258 2.87 -29.16 9.74
C ARG A 258 4.06 -28.78 8.88
N VAL A 259 4.60 -27.58 9.09
CA VAL A 259 5.79 -27.10 8.38
C VAL A 259 6.94 -26.87 9.35
N VAL A 260 8.09 -27.47 9.08
CA VAL A 260 9.31 -27.37 9.89
C VAL A 260 10.47 -26.97 8.99
N THR A 261 11.07 -25.81 9.25
CA THR A 261 12.26 -25.34 8.53
C THR A 261 13.49 -25.65 9.37
N ALA A 262 14.32 -26.57 8.91
CA ALA A 262 15.58 -26.97 9.53
C ALA A 262 16.78 -26.26 8.86
N PHE A 263 17.72 -25.80 9.67
CA PHE A 263 18.93 -25.10 9.24
C PHE A 263 20.16 -25.89 9.64
N ARG A 264 21.21 -25.88 8.81
CA ARG A 264 22.55 -26.38 9.17
C ARG A 264 23.62 -25.39 8.74
N SER A 265 24.47 -24.99 9.69
CA SER A 265 25.59 -24.08 9.43
C SER A 265 26.78 -24.78 8.77
N HIS A 266 27.28 -24.20 7.67
CA HIS A 266 28.55 -24.58 7.05
C HIS A 266 29.67 -23.55 7.28
N HIS A 267 29.41 -22.53 8.09
CA HIS A 267 30.43 -21.54 8.44
C HIS A 267 31.48 -22.16 9.37
N ASP A 268 32.70 -21.62 9.37
CA ASP A 268 33.81 -22.05 10.24
C ASP A 268 33.72 -21.46 11.66
N ARG A 269 32.72 -20.61 11.90
CA ARG A 269 32.45 -19.90 13.15
C ARG A 269 30.95 -19.87 13.43
N ARG A 270 30.59 -19.55 14.67
CA ARG A 270 29.22 -19.30 15.08
C ARG A 270 28.61 -18.16 14.25
N ILE A 271 27.40 -18.39 13.73
CA ILE A 271 26.62 -17.39 13.01
C ILE A 271 25.29 -17.12 13.73
N HIS A 272 24.76 -15.92 13.55
CA HIS A 272 23.48 -15.49 14.11
C HIS A 272 22.57 -15.00 13.00
N PHE A 273 21.30 -15.38 13.07
CA PHE A 273 20.30 -14.91 12.12
C PHE A 273 18.90 -14.90 12.73
N VAL A 274 17.99 -14.20 12.07
CA VAL A 274 16.55 -14.14 12.39
C VAL A 274 15.78 -14.87 11.30
N ALA A 275 14.82 -15.70 11.70
CA ALA A 275 13.93 -16.41 10.79
C ALA A 275 12.52 -15.79 10.80
N THR A 276 12.05 -15.45 9.60
CA THR A 276 10.77 -14.76 9.37
C THR A 276 10.05 -15.46 8.21
N HIS A 277 8.72 -15.43 8.18
CA HIS A 277 7.96 -15.86 6.99
C HIS A 277 7.19 -14.67 6.43
N LEU A 278 7.20 -14.52 5.11
CA LEU A 278 6.29 -13.65 4.37
C LEU A 278 5.03 -14.46 4.05
N VAL A 279 3.85 -13.93 4.39
CA VAL A 279 2.54 -14.56 4.22
C VAL A 279 1.70 -13.64 3.34
N LEU A 280 1.45 -14.05 2.09
CA LEU A 280 0.66 -13.29 1.11
C LEU A 280 -0.78 -13.78 1.10
N SER A 281 -1.74 -12.84 1.05
CA SER A 281 -3.18 -13.07 1.17
C SER A 281 -3.76 -13.93 0.05
N GLY A 282 -3.43 -13.65 -1.22
CA GLY A 282 -3.87 -14.36 -2.43
C GLY A 282 -5.31 -14.15 -2.89
N SER A 283 -6.14 -13.39 -2.15
CA SER A 283 -7.56 -13.12 -2.49
C SER A 283 -8.10 -11.92 -1.70
N THR A 284 -9.28 -11.41 -2.09
CA THR A 284 -10.00 -10.35 -1.36
C THR A 284 -10.54 -10.87 -0.04
N GLY A 285 -9.74 -10.78 1.02
CA GLY A 285 -10.12 -11.30 2.32
C GLY A 285 -9.69 -10.40 3.46
N SER A 286 -10.41 -10.51 4.58
CA SER A 286 -10.00 -9.82 5.80
C SER A 286 -8.86 -10.57 6.47
N PHE A 287 -7.83 -9.82 6.84
CA PHE A 287 -6.84 -10.22 7.80
C PHE A 287 -7.45 -10.29 9.20
N PHE A 288 -7.10 -11.30 10.00
CA PHE A 288 -7.53 -11.44 11.39
C PHE A 288 -6.40 -11.93 12.31
N THR A 289 -6.15 -11.20 13.39
CA THR A 289 -5.36 -11.62 14.54
C THR A 289 -5.95 -11.08 15.85
N PRO A 290 -6.26 -11.93 16.85
CA PRO A 290 -6.95 -11.49 18.08
C PRO A 290 -6.07 -10.64 19.01
N LEU A 291 -4.76 -10.59 18.77
CA LEU A 291 -3.79 -9.85 19.57
C LEU A 291 -3.26 -8.60 18.88
N GLY A 292 -3.74 -8.30 17.67
CA GLY A 292 -3.32 -7.15 16.89
C GLY A 292 -3.80 -5.83 17.47
N SER A 293 -3.16 -4.76 17.02
CA SER A 293 -3.44 -3.38 17.42
C SER A 293 -4.87 -2.91 17.10
N THR A 294 -5.53 -3.51 16.10
CA THR A 294 -6.94 -3.30 15.73
C THR A 294 -7.93 -4.07 16.60
N GLY A 295 -7.44 -4.99 17.44
CA GLY A 295 -8.27 -5.85 18.29
C GLY A 295 -8.96 -6.99 17.54
N GLY A 296 -8.63 -7.29 16.29
CA GLY A 296 -9.26 -8.40 15.57
C GLY A 296 -8.94 -8.37 14.08
N PHE A 297 -9.76 -7.68 13.32
CA PHE A 297 -9.64 -7.60 11.86
C PHE A 297 -8.83 -6.39 11.41
N GLY A 298 -8.07 -6.57 10.34
CA GLY A 298 -7.13 -5.58 9.82
C GLY A 298 -5.87 -5.44 10.68
N TYR A 299 -4.97 -4.58 10.23
CA TYR A 299 -3.67 -4.34 10.82
C TYR A 299 -3.42 -2.84 10.92
N ARG A 300 -2.33 -2.44 11.59
CA ARG A 300 -1.80 -1.07 11.48
C ARG A 300 -0.44 -1.14 10.81
N SER A 301 -0.27 -0.40 9.72
CA SER A 301 1.05 -0.17 9.15
C SER A 301 1.99 0.42 10.20
N LEU A 302 3.27 0.05 10.14
CA LEU A 302 4.29 0.59 11.04
C LEU A 302 4.38 2.11 10.87
N GLY A 303 4.28 2.84 11.98
CA GLY A 303 4.39 4.30 12.04
C GLY A 303 5.28 4.74 13.19
N ALA A 304 5.69 6.02 13.21
CA ALA A 304 6.49 6.59 14.30
C ALA A 304 5.81 6.45 15.69
N ASP A 305 4.48 6.32 15.66
CA ASP A 305 3.54 6.19 16.76
C ASP A 305 3.16 4.72 17.08
N ASN A 306 3.56 3.75 16.25
CA ASN A 306 3.34 2.32 16.47
C ASN A 306 4.54 1.48 16.00
N LEU A 307 5.60 1.50 16.80
CA LEU A 307 6.90 0.88 16.48
C LEU A 307 7.07 -0.56 16.97
N ASP A 308 6.23 -0.98 17.91
CA ASP A 308 6.24 -2.36 18.39
C ASP A 308 5.41 -3.22 17.42
N SER A 309 5.91 -4.41 17.09
CA SER A 309 5.17 -5.34 16.23
C SER A 309 3.97 -5.93 16.96
N ASP A 310 2.94 -6.31 16.22
CA ASP A 310 1.78 -6.96 16.82
C ASP A 310 2.15 -8.40 17.25
N PRO A 311 2.02 -8.78 18.54
CA PRO A 311 2.29 -10.15 18.97
C PRO A 311 1.30 -11.10 18.31
N ILE A 312 1.78 -12.23 17.80
CA ILE A 312 0.94 -13.13 17.00
C ILE A 312 0.84 -14.53 17.60
N SER A 313 -0.40 -14.93 17.90
CA SER A 313 -0.78 -16.32 18.17
C SER A 313 -1.05 -17.06 16.87
N PHE A 314 -1.78 -16.42 15.95
CA PHE A 314 -2.07 -16.89 14.62
C PHE A 314 -2.51 -15.72 13.75
N LEU A 315 -2.41 -15.90 12.43
CA LEU A 315 -2.84 -14.96 11.40
C LEU A 315 -3.79 -15.71 10.47
N SER A 316 -5.01 -15.21 10.30
CA SER A 316 -5.96 -15.74 9.31
C SER A 316 -6.23 -14.73 8.22
N TYR A 317 -6.33 -15.20 6.97
CA TYR A 317 -6.91 -14.44 5.87
C TYR A 317 -8.17 -15.15 5.44
N LEU A 318 -9.30 -14.46 5.44
CA LEU A 318 -10.61 -15.06 5.18
C LEU A 318 -11.46 -14.32 4.16
N THR A 319 -12.12 -15.08 3.29
CA THR A 319 -13.16 -14.59 2.38
C THR A 319 -14.50 -15.28 2.69
N ALA A 320 -15.54 -14.95 1.94
CA ALA A 320 -16.80 -15.70 1.99
C ALA A 320 -16.68 -17.11 1.37
N HIS A 321 -15.62 -17.40 0.61
CA HIS A 321 -15.48 -18.62 -0.20
C HIS A 321 -14.42 -19.58 0.31
N GLY A 322 -13.55 -19.16 1.23
CA GLY A 322 -12.49 -19.97 1.81
C GLY A 322 -11.63 -19.15 2.76
N HIS A 323 -10.76 -19.81 3.52
CA HIS A 323 -9.74 -19.13 4.32
C HIS A 323 -8.57 -20.05 4.67
N TYR A 324 -7.46 -19.45 5.09
CA TYR A 324 -6.32 -20.16 5.67
C TYR A 324 -5.79 -19.43 6.91
N THR A 325 -5.13 -20.19 7.78
CA THR A 325 -4.59 -19.66 9.04
C THR A 325 -3.17 -20.16 9.26
N PHE A 326 -2.24 -19.21 9.40
CA PHE A 326 -0.84 -19.41 9.76
C PHE A 326 -0.68 -19.34 11.29
N VAL A 327 -0.14 -20.39 11.89
CA VAL A 327 0.06 -20.50 13.35
C VAL A 327 1.54 -20.75 13.65
N PRO A 328 2.34 -19.74 14.03
CA PRO A 328 3.72 -19.96 14.44
C PRO A 328 3.80 -20.74 15.74
N ASP A 329 4.85 -21.57 15.91
CA ASP A 329 5.01 -22.33 17.15
C ASP A 329 5.18 -21.43 18.38
N PRO A 330 4.42 -21.64 19.47
CA PRO A 330 4.54 -20.84 20.67
C PRO A 330 5.93 -20.88 21.29
N HIS A 331 6.39 -19.73 21.79
CA HIS A 331 7.67 -19.64 22.46
C HIS A 331 7.47 -19.35 23.95
N GLU A 332 8.07 -20.16 24.84
CA GLU A 332 7.86 -20.05 26.30
C GLU A 332 8.15 -18.65 26.87
N ARG A 333 9.10 -17.92 26.28
CA ARG A 333 9.47 -16.56 26.71
C ARG A 333 8.44 -15.49 26.34
N LEU A 334 7.55 -15.79 25.39
CA LEU A 334 6.44 -14.93 24.98
C LEU A 334 5.11 -15.40 25.59
N ALA A 335 5.15 -16.20 26.67
CA ALA A 335 3.95 -16.76 27.26
C ALA A 335 2.92 -15.68 27.63
N ARG A 336 1.73 -15.81 27.06
CA ARG A 336 0.53 -15.01 27.34
C ARG A 336 -0.65 -15.96 27.50
N ARG A 337 -1.84 -15.43 27.85
CA ARG A 337 -3.08 -16.21 27.92
C ARG A 337 -3.39 -16.93 26.62
N LEU A 338 -3.24 -16.23 25.49
CA LEU A 338 -3.18 -16.85 24.17
C LEU A 338 -1.70 -17.04 23.85
N PRO A 339 -1.21 -18.27 23.64
CA PRO A 339 0.21 -18.52 23.35
C PRO A 339 0.67 -17.75 22.11
N VAL A 340 1.86 -17.16 22.17
CA VAL A 340 2.42 -16.33 21.08
C VAL A 340 3.67 -17.00 20.52
N GLY A 341 3.74 -17.10 19.20
CA GLY A 341 4.88 -17.68 18.49
C GLY A 341 5.84 -16.63 17.93
N GLY A 342 5.43 -15.37 17.80
CA GLY A 342 6.27 -14.33 17.22
C GLY A 342 5.63 -12.94 17.23
N GLY A 343 6.19 -12.07 16.40
CA GLY A 343 5.73 -10.71 16.14
C GLY A 343 5.45 -10.51 14.67
N MET A 344 4.45 -9.69 14.38
CA MET A 344 3.94 -9.48 13.04
C MET A 344 3.97 -8.01 12.62
N ILE A 345 4.30 -7.79 11.36
CA ILE A 345 4.08 -6.53 10.64
C ILE A 345 3.28 -6.86 9.38
N ALA A 346 2.28 -6.05 9.04
CA ALA A 346 1.56 -6.17 7.77
C ALA A 346 1.56 -4.86 6.99
N VAL A 347 1.39 -5.03 5.68
CA VAL A 347 1.02 -4.00 4.72
C VAL A 347 0.07 -4.65 3.71
N SER A 348 -1.11 -4.08 3.57
CA SER A 348 -2.16 -4.47 2.64
C SER A 348 -2.36 -5.99 2.59
N GLY A 349 -2.09 -6.63 1.45
CA GLY A 349 -2.21 -8.06 1.22
C GLY A 349 -1.05 -8.92 1.74
N ALA A 350 -0.07 -8.38 2.46
CA ALA A 350 1.14 -9.06 2.90
C ALA A 350 1.43 -8.89 4.39
N ALA A 351 1.87 -9.97 5.04
CA ALA A 351 2.32 -9.95 6.43
C ALA A 351 3.64 -10.67 6.60
N THR A 352 4.53 -10.15 7.45
CA THR A 352 5.70 -10.90 7.91
C THR A 352 5.55 -11.33 9.35
N VAL A 353 5.93 -12.57 9.62
CA VAL A 353 5.90 -13.17 10.97
C VAL A 353 7.30 -13.57 11.36
N THR A 354 7.86 -12.87 12.35
CA THR A 354 9.20 -13.16 12.88
C THR A 354 9.12 -14.13 14.04
N HIS A 355 9.81 -15.27 13.91
CA HIS A 355 9.73 -16.35 14.88
C HIS A 355 10.38 -15.98 16.21
N GLY A 356 9.63 -16.20 17.29
CA GLY A 356 10.05 -15.97 18.65
C GLY A 356 10.13 -14.51 19.10
N ALA A 357 10.05 -13.47 18.27
CA ALA A 357 10.20 -12.10 18.77
C ALA A 357 8.99 -11.23 18.45
N ASP A 358 8.37 -10.61 19.46
CA ASP A 358 7.31 -9.60 19.35
C ASP A 358 7.81 -8.16 19.57
N ASP A 359 9.11 -7.99 19.83
CA ASP A 359 9.83 -6.71 19.89
C ASP A 359 10.85 -6.64 18.74
N LEU A 360 10.38 -6.29 17.54
CA LEU A 360 11.25 -6.21 16.35
C LEU A 360 12.24 -5.06 16.43
N VAL A 361 11.94 -4.03 17.23
CA VAL A 361 12.87 -2.95 17.58
C VAL A 361 14.09 -3.51 18.30
N GLY A 362 13.84 -4.30 19.34
CA GLY A 362 14.86 -4.99 20.11
C GLY A 362 15.66 -5.97 19.28
N VAL A 363 15.05 -6.61 18.26
CA VAL A 363 15.74 -7.48 17.30
C VAL A 363 16.72 -6.68 16.43
N LEU A 364 16.26 -5.58 15.80
CA LEU A 364 17.09 -4.77 14.90
C LEU A 364 18.23 -4.05 15.64
N LEU A 365 17.99 -3.63 16.88
CA LEU A 365 18.96 -2.89 17.71
C LEU A 365 19.68 -3.77 18.72
N ALA A 366 19.64 -5.09 18.53
CA ALA A 366 20.20 -6.04 19.47
C ALA A 366 21.71 -5.80 19.68
N ASN A 367 22.16 -5.89 20.93
CA ASN A 367 23.58 -5.77 21.25
C ASN A 367 24.33 -6.98 20.65
N PRO A 368 25.32 -6.79 19.76
CA PRO A 368 26.03 -7.90 19.13
C PRO A 368 26.70 -8.87 20.13
N ARG A 369 26.99 -8.41 21.35
CA ARG A 369 27.56 -9.25 22.42
C ARG A 369 26.54 -10.11 23.17
N ARG A 370 25.25 -10.00 22.84
CA ARG A 370 24.13 -10.67 23.54
C ARG A 370 23.17 -11.40 22.60
N LEU A 371 23.52 -11.57 21.33
CA LEU A 371 22.64 -12.18 20.33
C LEU A 371 22.14 -13.57 20.76
N ASP A 372 22.99 -14.41 21.36
CA ASP A 372 22.60 -15.73 21.87
C ASP A 372 21.47 -15.73 22.92
N THR A 373 21.26 -14.59 23.58
CA THR A 373 20.21 -14.41 24.59
C THR A 373 19.12 -13.45 24.16
N THR A 374 19.24 -12.89 22.95
CA THR A 374 18.28 -11.92 22.43
C THR A 374 17.13 -12.65 21.75
N ALA A 375 15.93 -12.18 22.01
CA ALA A 375 14.72 -12.63 21.34
C ALA A 375 14.87 -12.64 19.81
N GLY A 376 14.43 -13.72 19.16
CA GLY A 376 14.36 -13.84 17.69
C GLY A 376 15.63 -14.32 17.02
N TYR A 377 16.79 -14.22 17.68
CA TYR A 377 18.06 -14.69 17.12
C TYR A 377 18.25 -16.19 17.31
N ILE A 378 18.66 -16.85 16.23
CA ILE A 378 19.12 -18.23 16.19
C ILE A 378 20.64 -18.19 16.04
N GLY A 379 21.36 -18.77 16.99
CA GLY A 379 22.82 -18.91 16.95
C GLY A 379 23.23 -20.34 16.66
N LEU A 380 24.05 -20.56 15.61
CA LEU A 380 24.54 -21.88 15.22
C LEU A 380 26.06 -21.94 15.18
N ASP A 381 26.66 -22.87 15.92
CA ASP A 381 28.07 -23.26 15.77
C ASP A 381 28.31 -24.04 14.46
N PRO A 382 29.56 -24.21 14.01
CA PRO A 382 29.87 -24.98 12.79
C PRO A 382 29.27 -26.39 12.80
N GLY A 383 28.46 -26.70 11.79
CA GLY A 383 27.77 -27.99 11.65
C GLY A 383 26.55 -28.19 12.55
N GLU A 384 26.24 -27.23 13.44
CA GLU A 384 25.05 -27.28 14.30
C GLU A 384 23.77 -27.11 13.47
N THR A 385 22.67 -27.65 14.00
CA THR A 385 21.34 -27.54 13.40
C THR A 385 20.36 -26.84 14.34
N ALA A 386 19.40 -26.12 13.76
CA ALA A 386 18.26 -25.54 14.47
C ALA A 386 17.00 -25.67 13.60
N ALA A 387 15.83 -25.48 14.19
CA ALA A 387 14.58 -25.49 13.45
C ALA A 387 13.58 -24.46 13.98
N VAL A 388 12.72 -23.97 13.08
CA VAL A 388 11.50 -23.23 13.40
C VAL A 388 10.32 -23.90 12.71
N GLY A 389 9.11 -23.73 13.24
CA GLY A 389 7.93 -24.37 12.68
C GLY A 389 6.67 -23.53 12.78
N TYR A 390 5.72 -23.87 11.93
CA TYR A 390 4.34 -23.36 11.98
C TYR A 390 3.34 -24.45 11.58
N ARG A 391 2.06 -24.19 11.80
CA ARG A 391 0.94 -24.96 11.24
C ARG A 391 0.19 -24.11 10.24
N LEU A 392 -0.26 -24.72 9.15
CA LEU A 392 -1.11 -24.11 8.14
C LEU A 392 -2.48 -24.80 8.15
N HIS A 393 -3.50 -24.09 8.59
CA HIS A 393 -4.88 -24.55 8.55
C HIS A 393 -5.60 -24.00 7.33
N THR A 394 -6.67 -24.67 6.94
CA THR A 394 -7.60 -24.21 5.91
C THR A 394 -9.02 -24.46 6.35
N GLY A 395 -9.94 -23.59 5.93
CA GLY A 395 -11.34 -23.65 6.31
C GLY A 395 -12.27 -23.07 5.25
N THR A 396 -13.54 -23.04 5.59
CA THR A 396 -14.61 -22.52 4.71
C THR A 396 -14.77 -21.00 4.88
N GLY A 397 -15.79 -20.35 4.34
CA GLY A 397 -15.97 -18.88 4.46
C GLY A 397 -16.33 -18.33 5.86
N SER A 398 -15.84 -18.97 6.93
CA SER A 398 -16.21 -18.70 8.32
C SER A 398 -15.07 -19.03 9.30
N LEU A 399 -14.65 -18.04 10.10
CA LEU A 399 -13.43 -18.03 10.91
C LEU A 399 -13.34 -19.18 11.95
N GLN A 400 -14.43 -19.49 12.63
CA GLN A 400 -14.52 -20.59 13.60
C GLN A 400 -14.10 -21.95 13.02
N THR A 401 -14.19 -22.15 11.69
CA THR A 401 -13.84 -23.45 11.08
C THR A 401 -12.35 -23.78 11.15
N THR A 402 -11.48 -22.79 11.41
CA THR A 402 -10.08 -23.04 11.80
C THR A 402 -9.80 -22.66 13.24
N VAL A 403 -10.31 -21.52 13.73
CA VAL A 403 -9.95 -20.97 15.05
C VAL A 403 -10.29 -21.92 16.19
N ASP A 404 -11.39 -22.66 16.09
CA ASP A 404 -11.76 -23.69 17.07
C ASP A 404 -10.66 -24.76 17.20
N GLN A 405 -10.08 -25.18 16.07
CA GLN A 405 -8.97 -26.13 16.04
C GLN A 405 -7.65 -25.48 16.48
N VAL A 406 -7.39 -24.23 16.09
CA VAL A 406 -6.19 -23.50 16.51
C VAL A 406 -6.14 -23.39 18.04
N TYR A 407 -7.27 -23.13 18.70
CA TYR A 407 -7.32 -23.13 20.16
C TYR A 407 -7.00 -24.49 20.77
N ALA A 408 -7.49 -25.58 20.17
CA ALA A 408 -7.16 -26.93 20.61
C ALA A 408 -5.64 -27.21 20.45
N ASP A 409 -5.06 -26.84 19.31
CA ASP A 409 -3.64 -27.05 19.00
C ASP A 409 -2.71 -26.21 19.90
N LEU A 410 -3.15 -25.01 20.28
CA LEU A 410 -2.45 -24.15 21.23
C LEU A 410 -2.69 -24.53 22.70
N GLY A 411 -3.54 -25.53 22.98
CA GLY A 411 -3.88 -25.96 24.33
C GLY A 411 -4.64 -24.90 25.14
N VAL A 412 -5.44 -24.08 24.46
CA VAL A 412 -6.29 -23.05 25.09
C VAL A 412 -7.60 -23.69 25.54
N ASP A 413 -7.90 -23.59 26.84
CA ASP A 413 -9.18 -24.04 27.38
C ASP A 413 -10.33 -23.17 26.85
N THR A 414 -11.33 -23.80 26.22
CA THR A 414 -12.48 -23.13 25.62
C THR A 414 -13.81 -23.76 26.08
N ALA A 415 -14.92 -23.08 25.79
CA ALA A 415 -16.26 -23.62 25.86
C ALA A 415 -17.00 -23.39 24.53
N PRO A 416 -17.80 -24.37 24.05
CA PRO A 416 -18.65 -24.17 22.87
C PRO A 416 -19.78 -23.19 23.18
N VAL A 417 -19.86 -22.08 22.46
CA VAL A 417 -20.96 -21.10 22.52
C VAL A 417 -21.80 -21.24 21.25
N HIS A 418 -23.09 -21.49 21.40
CA HIS A 418 -24.01 -21.75 20.29
C HIS A 418 -25.37 -21.07 20.51
N GLY A 419 -26.09 -20.87 19.41
CA GLY A 419 -27.42 -20.26 19.40
C GLY A 419 -28.03 -20.24 18.01
N THR A 420 -29.09 -19.45 17.83
CA THR A 420 -29.75 -19.26 16.53
C THR A 420 -29.99 -17.78 16.27
N VAL A 421 -29.71 -17.33 15.06
CA VAL A 421 -30.06 -15.99 14.57
C VAL A 421 -31.33 -16.10 13.73
N VAL A 422 -32.28 -15.23 13.99
CA VAL A 422 -33.53 -15.11 13.23
C VAL A 422 -33.72 -13.70 12.74
N ASP A 423 -34.46 -13.54 11.65
CA ASP A 423 -34.92 -12.23 11.18
C ASP A 423 -36.03 -11.65 12.08
N HIS A 424 -36.55 -10.49 11.70
CA HIS A 424 -37.60 -9.80 12.44
C HIS A 424 -38.95 -10.55 12.46
N GLU A 425 -39.20 -11.45 11.50
CA GLU A 425 -40.39 -12.31 11.45
C GLU A 425 -40.21 -13.62 12.24
N GLY A 426 -39.00 -13.87 12.73
CA GLY A 426 -38.62 -15.09 13.44
C GLY A 426 -38.24 -16.26 12.52
N ALA A 427 -38.03 -16.01 11.22
CA ALA A 427 -37.47 -17.00 10.31
C ALA A 427 -35.95 -17.09 10.48
N ALA A 428 -35.37 -18.25 10.13
CA ALA A 428 -33.92 -18.45 10.20
C ALA A 428 -33.18 -17.41 9.34
N ALA A 429 -32.12 -16.82 9.90
CA ALA A 429 -31.25 -15.89 9.18
C ALA A 429 -29.96 -16.60 8.75
N PRO A 430 -29.90 -17.19 7.55
CA PRO A 430 -28.69 -17.84 7.05
C PRO A 430 -27.60 -16.82 6.72
N ASN A 431 -26.34 -17.24 6.80
CA ASN A 431 -25.17 -16.43 6.49
C ASN A 431 -24.94 -15.17 7.35
N ALA A 432 -25.74 -14.97 8.40
CA ALA A 432 -25.50 -13.92 9.40
C ALA A 432 -24.16 -14.17 10.11
N ILE A 433 -23.45 -13.08 10.40
CA ILE A 433 -22.15 -13.12 11.06
C ILE A 433 -22.34 -12.87 12.55
N VAL A 434 -21.86 -13.78 13.39
CA VAL A 434 -21.86 -13.66 14.84
C VAL A 434 -20.43 -13.50 15.33
N THR A 435 -20.09 -12.32 15.81
CA THR A 435 -18.76 -11.95 16.31
C THR A 435 -18.75 -11.93 17.83
N ALA A 436 -17.77 -12.59 18.44
CA ALA A 436 -17.57 -12.58 19.90
C ALA A 436 -16.51 -11.56 20.31
N VAL A 437 -16.97 -10.42 20.85
CA VAL A 437 -16.13 -9.30 21.28
C VAL A 437 -15.89 -9.39 22.79
N GLU A 438 -14.65 -9.64 23.19
CA GLU A 438 -14.20 -9.66 24.58
C GLU A 438 -13.86 -8.26 25.08
N GLN A 439 -14.31 -7.93 26.30
CA GLN A 439 -13.86 -6.74 27.02
C GLN A 439 -12.52 -7.01 27.71
N VAL A 440 -11.50 -6.19 27.42
CA VAL A 440 -10.15 -6.36 28.00
C VAL A 440 -9.66 -5.11 28.71
N GLY A 441 -10.11 -4.94 29.95
CA GLY A 441 -9.80 -3.76 30.76
C GLY A 441 -10.73 -2.58 30.46
N GLU A 442 -10.39 -1.39 30.96
CA GLU A 442 -11.22 -0.20 30.72
C GLU A 442 -11.08 0.29 29.28
N GLY A 443 -12.16 0.19 28.49
CA GLY A 443 -12.28 0.83 27.17
C GLY A 443 -11.56 0.12 26.02
N ARG A 444 -11.11 -1.12 26.19
CA ARG A 444 -10.43 -1.88 25.13
C ARG A 444 -11.17 -3.17 24.82
N GLU A 445 -11.52 -3.35 23.56
CA GLU A 445 -12.22 -4.52 23.04
C GLU A 445 -11.31 -5.35 22.14
N ARG A 446 -11.61 -6.64 22.00
CA ARG A 446 -11.03 -7.48 20.95
C ARG A 446 -11.97 -8.59 20.51
N THR A 447 -11.90 -9.00 19.26
CA THR A 447 -12.58 -10.19 18.75
C THR A 447 -11.69 -11.40 18.92
N LEU A 448 -12.26 -12.47 19.50
CA LEU A 448 -11.57 -13.75 19.62
C LEU A 448 -11.99 -14.76 18.56
N ASN A 449 -13.27 -14.78 18.18
CA ASN A 449 -13.79 -15.71 17.20
C ASN A 449 -15.03 -15.11 16.50
N GLN A 450 -15.37 -15.64 15.32
CA GLN A 450 -16.51 -15.22 14.52
C GLN A 450 -17.09 -16.45 13.80
N ALA A 451 -18.42 -16.59 13.80
CA ALA A 451 -19.12 -17.67 13.12
C ALA A 451 -20.18 -17.15 12.14
N ARG A 452 -20.35 -17.85 11.03
CA ARG A 452 -21.43 -17.68 10.07
C ARG A 452 -22.54 -18.68 10.36
N THR A 453 -23.79 -18.22 10.31
CA THR A 453 -24.95 -19.08 10.54
C THR A 453 -25.22 -20.01 9.35
N ASP A 454 -25.70 -21.23 9.65
CA ASP A 454 -26.16 -22.19 8.65
C ASP A 454 -27.55 -21.84 8.08
N ASP A 455 -28.07 -22.69 7.17
CA ASP A 455 -29.39 -22.51 6.53
C ASP A 455 -30.56 -22.43 7.52
N GLU A 456 -30.39 -22.94 8.74
CA GLU A 456 -31.37 -22.86 9.82
C GLU A 456 -31.04 -21.76 10.84
N GLY A 457 -30.12 -20.86 10.51
CA GLY A 457 -29.73 -19.72 11.34
C GLY A 457 -28.86 -20.11 12.54
N ARG A 458 -28.40 -21.34 12.66
CA ARG A 458 -27.63 -21.79 13.82
C ARG A 458 -26.17 -21.42 13.68
N PHE A 459 -25.53 -21.08 14.80
CA PHE A 459 -24.09 -20.88 14.88
C PHE A 459 -23.51 -21.63 16.09
N SER A 460 -22.22 -21.94 16.01
CA SER A 460 -21.42 -22.46 17.11
C SER A 460 -19.97 -22.00 16.94
N MET A 461 -19.30 -21.63 18.02
CA MET A 461 -17.88 -21.29 18.04
C MET A 461 -17.25 -21.63 19.39
N ALA A 462 -15.96 -21.95 19.42
CA ALA A 462 -15.22 -22.13 20.66
C ALA A 462 -14.71 -20.78 21.18
N LEU A 463 -15.02 -20.46 22.44
CA LEU A 463 -14.54 -19.24 23.10
C LEU A 463 -13.71 -19.58 24.34
N PRO A 464 -12.53 -18.95 24.54
CA PRO A 464 -11.82 -18.99 25.80
C PRO A 464 -12.65 -18.40 26.95
N GLU A 465 -12.30 -18.72 28.20
CA GLU A 465 -12.93 -18.09 29.37
C GLU A 465 -12.89 -16.55 29.25
N GLY A 466 -13.98 -15.83 29.50
CA GLY A 466 -13.98 -14.37 29.31
C GLY A 466 -15.36 -13.75 29.46
N ASP A 467 -15.43 -12.43 29.32
CA ASP A 467 -16.67 -11.67 29.28
C ASP A 467 -16.84 -11.08 27.88
N TYR A 468 -17.94 -11.44 27.23
CA TYR A 468 -18.17 -11.17 25.82
C TYR A 468 -19.47 -10.40 25.58
N THR A 469 -19.46 -9.63 24.49
CA THR A 469 -20.65 -9.20 23.78
C THR A 469 -20.69 -9.94 22.45
N LEU A 470 -21.80 -10.63 22.14
CA LEU A 470 -22.01 -11.16 20.80
C LEU A 470 -22.67 -10.10 19.93
N ARG A 471 -22.11 -9.86 18.75
CA ARG A 471 -22.67 -9.01 17.70
C ARG A 471 -23.14 -9.90 16.55
N ALA A 472 -24.45 -10.03 16.35
CA ALA A 472 -25.03 -10.76 15.22
C ALA A 472 -25.45 -9.78 14.14
N ARG A 473 -24.87 -9.89 12.94
CA ARG A 473 -25.02 -8.93 11.85
C ARG A 473 -25.53 -9.60 10.58
N ALA A 474 -26.47 -8.92 9.93
CA ALA A 474 -26.86 -9.13 8.54
C ALA A 474 -26.85 -7.77 7.82
N ASP A 475 -27.08 -7.75 6.52
CA ASP A 475 -27.11 -6.48 5.78
C ASP A 475 -28.17 -5.55 6.37
N GLY A 476 -27.78 -4.32 6.71
CA GLY A 476 -28.67 -3.33 7.34
C GLY A 476 -29.13 -3.62 8.78
N SER A 477 -28.71 -4.73 9.41
CA SER A 477 -29.23 -5.14 10.73
C SER A 477 -28.16 -5.64 11.71
N LEU A 478 -28.32 -5.29 12.98
CA LEU A 478 -27.45 -5.71 14.09
C LEU A 478 -28.28 -6.07 15.33
N ALA A 479 -27.99 -7.24 15.91
CA ALA A 479 -28.48 -7.66 17.21
C ALA A 479 -27.30 -7.85 18.18
N LEU A 480 -27.48 -7.40 19.44
CA LEU A 480 -26.46 -7.50 20.48
C LEU A 480 -26.90 -8.46 21.59
N ARG A 481 -25.95 -9.25 22.08
CA ARG A 481 -26.06 -10.02 23.33
C ARG A 481 -24.93 -9.62 24.28
N GLU A 482 -25.24 -8.75 25.21
CA GLU A 482 -24.31 -8.23 26.22
C GLU A 482 -24.21 -9.20 27.42
N ASP A 483 -23.18 -8.96 28.26
CA ASP A 483 -22.93 -9.65 29.54
C ASP A 483 -22.82 -11.19 29.42
N LEU A 484 -22.26 -11.69 28.31
CA LEU A 484 -22.03 -13.13 28.15
C LEU A 484 -20.73 -13.54 28.86
N ARG A 485 -20.89 -14.11 30.06
CA ARG A 485 -19.79 -14.77 30.77
C ARG A 485 -19.58 -16.19 30.22
N VAL A 486 -18.37 -16.46 29.74
CA VAL A 486 -17.93 -17.80 29.33
C VAL A 486 -16.96 -18.35 30.38
N ASP A 487 -17.31 -19.51 30.94
CA ASP A 487 -16.41 -20.31 31.78
C ASP A 487 -15.99 -21.56 31.00
N ALA A 488 -14.73 -22.00 31.12
CA ALA A 488 -14.21 -23.13 30.35
C ALA A 488 -14.99 -24.44 30.58
N GLY A 489 -15.13 -25.24 29.53
CA GLY A 489 -15.65 -26.62 29.58
C GLY A 489 -17.10 -26.80 29.13
N ALA A 490 -18.09 -26.24 29.84
CA ALA A 490 -19.50 -26.56 29.57
C ALA A 490 -20.06 -25.76 28.37
N PRO A 491 -20.79 -26.40 27.43
CA PRO A 491 -21.46 -25.68 26.34
C PRO A 491 -22.43 -24.63 26.86
N ILE A 492 -22.46 -23.47 26.21
CA ILE A 492 -23.34 -22.35 26.53
C ILE A 492 -24.29 -22.13 25.36
N ASP A 493 -25.60 -22.25 25.65
CA ASP A 493 -26.67 -21.89 24.73
C ASP A 493 -27.09 -20.44 25.00
N VAL A 494 -26.90 -19.55 24.04
CA VAL A 494 -27.28 -18.14 24.15
C VAL A 494 -28.73 -17.88 23.69
N GLY A 495 -29.43 -18.91 23.24
CA GLY A 495 -30.79 -18.83 22.73
C GLY A 495 -30.87 -18.17 21.36
N THR A 496 -31.93 -17.39 21.16
CA THR A 496 -32.26 -16.73 19.89
C THR A 496 -31.80 -15.27 19.88
N LEU A 497 -31.05 -14.88 18.86
CA LEU A 497 -30.70 -13.51 18.53
C LEU A 497 -31.60 -13.04 17.39
N ALA A 498 -32.52 -12.10 17.66
CA ALA A 498 -33.44 -11.59 16.65
C ALA A 498 -32.88 -10.31 16.02
N LEU A 499 -32.63 -10.34 14.72
CA LEU A 499 -32.22 -9.18 13.94
C LEU A 499 -33.40 -8.21 13.81
N PRO A 500 -33.19 -6.90 14.04
CA PRO A 500 -34.22 -5.91 13.73
C PRO A 500 -34.49 -5.85 12.22
N GLU A 501 -35.67 -5.38 11.85
CA GLU A 501 -36.05 -5.12 10.46
C GLU A 501 -35.22 -3.95 9.88
N SER A 502 -34.71 -4.12 8.66
CA SER A 502 -33.99 -3.10 7.90
C SER A 502 -34.92 -2.30 6.99
N ALA A 503 -34.48 -1.14 6.52
CA ALA A 503 -35.08 -0.44 5.40
C ALA A 503 -34.43 -0.87 4.09
N THR A 504 -35.22 -1.02 3.04
CA THR A 504 -34.73 -1.29 1.68
C THR A 504 -34.62 0.01 0.90
N VAL A 505 -33.44 0.28 0.32
CA VAL A 505 -33.23 1.39 -0.61
C VAL A 505 -32.91 0.86 -2.00
N GLN A 506 -33.70 1.26 -2.98
CA GLN A 506 -33.45 1.07 -4.40
C GLN A 506 -32.98 2.38 -5.02
N VAL A 507 -31.90 2.35 -5.79
CA VAL A 507 -31.39 3.52 -6.51
C VAL A 507 -31.36 3.20 -8.00
N HIS A 508 -31.97 4.06 -8.81
CA HIS A 508 -31.83 4.06 -10.26
C HIS A 508 -30.97 5.26 -10.67
N ILE A 509 -29.94 5.02 -11.48
CA ILE A 509 -29.05 6.03 -12.02
C ILE A 509 -29.35 6.13 -13.52
N ARG A 510 -29.77 7.32 -13.95
CA ARG A 510 -30.18 7.57 -15.34
C ARG A 510 -29.60 8.87 -15.89
N SER A 511 -29.44 8.94 -17.20
CA SER A 511 -29.16 10.19 -17.92
C SER A 511 -30.39 11.09 -18.01
N ALA A 512 -30.20 12.35 -18.42
CA ALA A 512 -31.34 13.22 -18.73
C ALA A 512 -32.19 12.68 -19.89
N ALA A 513 -31.63 11.82 -20.74
CA ALA A 513 -32.34 11.11 -21.79
C ALA A 513 -33.12 9.87 -21.27
N GLY A 514 -32.88 9.45 -20.03
CA GLY A 514 -33.51 8.29 -19.39
C GLY A 514 -32.76 6.96 -19.58
N ASP A 515 -31.58 6.97 -20.19
CA ASP A 515 -30.74 5.78 -20.35
C ASP A 515 -30.11 5.38 -18.99
N PRO A 516 -29.92 4.08 -18.70
CA PRO A 516 -29.23 3.65 -17.49
C PRO A 516 -27.75 4.05 -17.55
N VAL A 517 -27.22 4.49 -16.40
CA VAL A 517 -25.85 5.00 -16.29
C VAL A 517 -25.13 4.28 -15.15
N PRO A 518 -23.93 3.70 -15.37
CA PRO A 518 -23.13 3.16 -14.26
C PRO A 518 -22.65 4.31 -13.37
N GLY A 519 -22.45 4.08 -12.07
CA GLY A 519 -22.06 5.15 -11.18
C GLY A 519 -21.81 4.69 -9.77
N ARG A 520 -21.40 5.62 -8.91
CA ARG A 520 -21.12 5.34 -7.50
C ARG A 520 -22.21 5.95 -6.64
N VAL A 521 -22.87 5.13 -5.82
CA VAL A 521 -23.81 5.57 -4.79
C VAL A 521 -23.06 5.61 -3.46
N THR A 522 -22.99 6.77 -2.83
CA THR A 522 -22.39 6.92 -1.50
C THR A 522 -23.46 7.27 -0.49
N VAL A 523 -23.48 6.54 0.64
CA VAL A 523 -24.41 6.76 1.75
C VAL A 523 -23.63 7.25 2.96
N ALA A 524 -23.83 8.51 3.35
CA ALA A 524 -23.19 9.14 4.50
C ALA A 524 -24.16 9.22 5.69
N CYS A 525 -23.72 8.85 6.89
CA CYS A 525 -24.54 8.95 8.09
C CYS A 525 -24.65 10.39 8.55
N GLU A 526 -25.87 10.87 8.83
CA GLU A 526 -26.04 12.13 9.53
C GLU A 526 -25.86 11.93 11.04
N GLY A 527 -24.91 12.64 11.66
CA GLY A 527 -24.61 12.51 13.09
C GLY A 527 -23.70 11.33 13.48
N GLY A 528 -23.04 10.68 12.51
CA GLY A 528 -22.12 9.56 12.72
C GLY A 528 -22.79 8.19 12.61
N CYS A 529 -22.04 7.17 12.20
CA CYS A 529 -22.62 5.86 11.92
C CYS A 529 -22.84 5.01 13.18
N GLY A 530 -21.97 5.12 14.19
CA GLY A 530 -21.99 4.22 15.35
C GLY A 530 -21.95 2.75 14.92
N LEU A 531 -22.62 1.88 15.67
CA LEU A 531 -22.67 0.43 15.39
C LEU A 531 -23.48 0.03 14.14
N ARG A 532 -24.14 0.99 13.47
CA ARG A 532 -24.83 0.73 12.19
C ARG A 532 -23.85 0.23 11.13
N ARG A 533 -22.58 0.64 11.26
CA ARG A 533 -21.48 0.16 10.44
C ARG A 533 -20.64 -0.85 11.24
N PRO A 534 -20.14 -1.93 10.61
CA PRO A 534 -19.14 -2.78 11.26
C PRO A 534 -17.84 -2.00 11.50
N ASP A 535 -17.12 -2.32 12.56
CA ASP A 535 -15.80 -1.77 12.89
C ASP A 535 -14.70 -2.83 12.72
N SER A 536 -13.46 -2.50 13.11
CA SER A 536 -12.31 -3.42 13.04
C SER A 536 -12.47 -4.69 13.88
N LEU A 537 -13.50 -4.77 14.73
CA LEU A 537 -13.80 -5.98 15.49
C LEU A 537 -14.59 -6.98 14.65
N GLU A 538 -15.24 -6.56 13.57
CA GLU A 538 -16.11 -7.41 12.75
C GLU A 538 -15.60 -7.63 11.32
N VAL A 539 -14.90 -6.65 10.75
CA VAL A 539 -14.34 -6.70 9.39
C VAL A 539 -13.14 -5.76 9.26
N GLU A 540 -12.21 -6.07 8.36
CA GLU A 540 -11.02 -5.25 8.14
C GLU A 540 -11.34 -3.86 7.55
N GLY A 541 -10.64 -2.84 8.04
CA GLY A 541 -10.82 -1.43 7.68
C GLY A 541 -10.67 -1.12 6.19
N ALA A 542 -9.77 -1.82 5.48
CA ALA A 542 -9.55 -1.66 4.04
C ALA A 542 -10.83 -1.94 3.20
N PHE A 543 -11.73 -2.77 3.71
CA PHE A 543 -13.02 -3.08 3.10
C PHE A 543 -14.16 -2.19 3.62
N GLN A 544 -13.84 -1.16 4.41
CA GLN A 544 -14.82 -0.23 4.93
C GLN A 544 -14.71 1.15 4.29
N PRO A 545 -15.84 1.84 4.04
CA PRO A 545 -15.83 3.20 3.54
C PRO A 545 -15.07 4.19 4.45
N PRO A 546 -14.76 5.41 3.99
CA PRO A 546 -14.24 6.47 4.85
C PRO A 546 -15.14 6.75 6.07
N LEU A 547 -14.56 7.25 7.18
CA LEU A 547 -15.31 7.59 8.38
C LEU A 547 -16.49 8.54 8.08
N GLY A 548 -17.65 8.25 8.69
CA GLY A 548 -18.90 8.98 8.45
C GLY A 548 -19.70 8.48 7.25
N TRP A 549 -19.13 7.61 6.41
CA TRP A 549 -19.88 6.91 5.37
C TRP A 549 -20.29 5.52 5.84
N GLU A 550 -21.55 5.16 5.63
CA GLU A 550 -22.07 3.82 5.91
C GLU A 550 -21.67 2.84 4.81
N ARG A 551 -21.80 3.25 3.54
CA ARG A 551 -21.53 2.41 2.37
C ARG A 551 -21.19 3.22 1.14
N ILE A 552 -20.43 2.58 0.26
CA ILE A 552 -20.26 2.94 -1.14
C ILE A 552 -20.69 1.75 -1.98
N VAL A 553 -21.51 1.98 -3.00
CA VAL A 553 -21.96 0.94 -3.94
C VAL A 553 -21.55 1.33 -5.35
N PHE A 554 -20.77 0.48 -6.00
CA PHE A 554 -20.42 0.64 -7.42
C PHE A 554 -21.50 -0.03 -8.28
N VAL A 555 -22.16 0.76 -9.11
CA VAL A 555 -23.30 0.36 -9.93
C VAL A 555 -22.81 0.15 -11.37
N GLY A 556 -23.06 -1.04 -11.92
CA GLY A 556 -22.70 -1.41 -13.29
C GLY A 556 -23.61 -0.81 -14.37
N VAL A 557 -23.47 -1.30 -15.61
CA VAL A 557 -24.16 -0.77 -16.80
C VAL A 557 -25.69 -0.78 -16.73
N GLU A 558 -26.26 -1.60 -15.86
CA GLU A 558 -27.71 -1.65 -15.60
C GLU A 558 -28.23 -0.38 -14.91
N GLY A 559 -27.36 0.44 -14.33
CA GLY A 559 -27.74 1.71 -13.70
C GLY A 559 -28.71 1.54 -12.52
N GLN A 560 -28.71 0.40 -11.82
CA GLN A 560 -29.59 0.18 -10.69
C GLN A 560 -28.93 -0.65 -9.59
N THR A 561 -29.26 -0.37 -8.34
CA THR A 561 -28.84 -1.16 -7.19
C THR A 561 -29.90 -1.17 -6.08
N ARG A 562 -29.83 -2.18 -5.21
CA ARG A 562 -30.69 -2.35 -4.05
C ARG A 562 -29.81 -2.77 -2.86
N PHE A 563 -30.00 -2.14 -1.72
CA PHE A 563 -29.28 -2.46 -0.49
C PHE A 563 -30.16 -2.19 0.74
N GLU A 564 -29.78 -2.79 1.87
CA GLU A 564 -30.47 -2.61 3.15
C GLU A 564 -29.75 -1.58 4.03
N LEU A 565 -30.52 -0.77 4.75
CA LEU A 565 -30.02 0.20 5.73
C LEU A 565 -30.67 -0.02 7.10
N ALA A 566 -29.89 0.19 8.15
CA ALA A 566 -30.46 0.32 9.50
C ALA A 566 -31.30 1.61 9.59
N PRO A 567 -32.32 1.65 10.46
CA PRO A 567 -33.07 2.88 10.70
C PRO A 567 -32.17 4.07 11.07
N GLY A 568 -32.47 5.24 10.50
CA GLY A 568 -31.78 6.50 10.81
C GLY A 568 -31.70 7.48 9.64
N ARG A 569 -30.95 8.57 9.84
CA ARG A 569 -30.80 9.65 8.85
C ARG A 569 -29.49 9.54 8.08
N TYR A 570 -29.58 9.71 6.76
CA TYR A 570 -28.47 9.56 5.82
C TYR A 570 -28.48 10.63 4.73
N ARG A 571 -27.31 10.95 4.18
CA ARG A 571 -27.17 11.70 2.93
C ARG A 571 -26.68 10.76 1.83
N VAL A 572 -27.44 10.69 0.74
CA VAL A 572 -27.10 9.88 -0.43
C VAL A 572 -26.66 10.80 -1.56
N HIS A 573 -25.54 10.49 -2.20
CA HIS A 573 -25.14 11.16 -3.43
C HIS A 573 -24.66 10.16 -4.48
N VAL A 574 -24.81 10.53 -5.75
CA VAL A 574 -24.43 9.71 -6.90
C VAL A 574 -23.48 10.47 -7.81
N THR A 575 -22.40 9.81 -8.23
CA THR A 575 -21.38 10.38 -9.13
C THR A 575 -20.95 9.39 -10.22
N ARG A 576 -20.40 9.91 -11.31
CA ARG A 576 -19.70 9.12 -12.36
C ARG A 576 -18.32 9.72 -12.69
N GLY A 577 -17.60 10.14 -11.65
CA GLY A 577 -16.29 10.77 -11.77
C GLY A 577 -16.28 12.19 -12.35
N MET A 578 -15.11 12.63 -12.82
CA MET A 578 -14.77 14.04 -13.06
C MET A 578 -15.34 14.66 -14.34
N THR A 579 -15.95 13.88 -15.23
CA THR A 579 -16.54 14.37 -16.49
C THR A 579 -18.07 14.48 -16.45
N TRP A 580 -18.68 14.15 -15.31
CA TRP A 580 -20.12 14.04 -15.12
C TRP A 580 -20.64 15.02 -14.06
N SER A 581 -21.92 15.36 -14.17
CA SER A 581 -22.65 16.02 -13.08
C SER A 581 -22.88 15.06 -11.89
N THR A 582 -23.27 15.60 -10.74
CA THR A 582 -23.62 14.82 -9.55
C THR A 582 -25.12 14.83 -9.28
N TRP A 583 -25.62 13.85 -8.54
CA TRP A 583 -26.96 13.89 -7.95
C TRP A 583 -26.87 13.90 -6.41
N PRO A 584 -27.53 14.85 -5.72
CA PRO A 584 -28.17 16.03 -6.29
C PRO A 584 -27.14 16.99 -6.95
N THR A 585 -27.61 17.91 -7.79
CA THR A 585 -26.73 18.87 -8.50
C THR A 585 -25.96 19.79 -7.57
N ASP A 586 -26.39 19.96 -6.31
CA ASP A 586 -25.74 20.74 -5.26
C ASP A 586 -24.91 19.89 -4.27
N THR A 587 -24.45 18.71 -4.68
CA THR A 587 -23.78 17.71 -3.82
C THR A 587 -22.63 18.29 -2.99
N VAL A 588 -21.81 19.19 -3.56
CA VAL A 588 -20.69 19.82 -2.84
C VAL A 588 -21.18 20.72 -1.70
N GLN A 589 -22.34 21.37 -1.85
CA GLN A 589 -22.92 22.26 -0.85
C GLN A 589 -23.79 21.50 0.16
N SER A 590 -24.57 20.52 -0.29
CA SER A 590 -25.53 19.78 0.54
C SER A 590 -24.93 18.55 1.21
N GLY A 591 -23.83 18.01 0.67
CA GLY A 591 -23.28 16.70 1.06
C GLY A 591 -24.11 15.51 0.59
N GLY A 592 -25.16 15.74 -0.22
CA GLY A 592 -26.06 14.72 -0.74
C GLY A 592 -27.54 14.92 -0.36
N HIS A 593 -28.40 14.13 -1.00
CA HIS A 593 -29.84 14.07 -0.76
C HIS A 593 -30.13 13.44 0.61
N LEU A 594 -30.81 14.18 1.48
CA LEU A 594 -31.14 13.71 2.83
C LEU A 594 -32.33 12.75 2.80
N ILE A 595 -32.14 11.54 3.35
CA ILE A 595 -33.19 10.57 3.62
C ILE A 595 -33.27 10.30 5.13
N ASP A 596 -34.47 10.00 5.61
CA ASP A 596 -34.76 9.54 6.96
C ASP A 596 -35.51 8.21 6.80
N VAL A 597 -34.91 7.11 7.26
CA VAL A 597 -35.44 5.76 7.04
C VAL A 597 -35.83 5.12 8.36
N ASP A 598 -37.06 4.63 8.43
CA ASP A 598 -37.60 3.83 9.52
C ASP A 598 -37.50 2.32 9.18
N ALA A 599 -37.67 1.46 10.18
CA ALA A 599 -37.65 0.01 9.98
C ALA A 599 -38.78 -0.44 9.04
N GLY A 600 -38.46 -1.28 8.05
CA GLY A 600 -39.40 -1.80 7.06
C GLY A 600 -39.74 -0.84 5.92
N ASP A 601 -39.15 0.37 5.89
CA ASP A 601 -39.36 1.29 4.79
C ASP A 601 -38.80 0.74 3.47
N GLU A 602 -39.52 0.97 2.37
CA GLU A 602 -39.04 0.75 1.00
C GLU A 602 -38.93 2.11 0.28
N LEU A 603 -37.71 2.52 -0.04
CA LEU A 603 -37.42 3.79 -0.73
C LEU A 603 -36.90 3.54 -2.13
N THR A 604 -37.33 4.36 -3.08
CA THR A 604 -36.76 4.44 -4.43
C THR A 604 -36.18 5.83 -4.65
N LEU A 605 -34.90 5.90 -5.01
CA LEU A 605 -34.19 7.12 -5.36
C LEU A 605 -33.88 7.10 -6.87
N ASP A 606 -34.46 8.04 -7.61
CA ASP A 606 -34.14 8.23 -9.02
C ASP A 606 -33.08 9.34 -9.15
N ALA A 607 -31.83 8.91 -9.35
CA ALA A 607 -30.66 9.78 -9.50
C ALA A 607 -30.41 10.09 -10.97
N GLU A 608 -30.65 11.34 -11.38
CA GLU A 608 -30.35 11.83 -12.72
C GLU A 608 -28.95 12.47 -12.77
N ILE A 609 -28.06 11.95 -13.61
CA ILE A 609 -26.70 12.48 -13.87
C ILE A 609 -26.36 12.42 -15.37
N ASP A 610 -25.59 13.36 -15.90
CA ASP A 610 -25.22 13.38 -17.33
C ASP A 610 -23.74 13.74 -17.53
N ARG A 611 -23.20 13.37 -18.70
CA ARG A 611 -21.83 13.72 -19.12
C ARG A 611 -21.83 15.17 -19.56
N VAL A 612 -21.10 16.01 -18.83
CA VAL A 612 -21.09 17.47 -19.06
C VAL A 612 -19.78 17.96 -19.65
N VAL A 613 -18.68 17.22 -19.48
CA VAL A 613 -17.39 17.53 -20.09
C VAL A 613 -17.28 16.85 -21.45
N ASP A 614 -17.01 17.64 -22.47
CA ASP A 614 -16.79 17.14 -23.82
C ASP A 614 -15.32 16.74 -24.00
N THR A 615 -15.06 15.44 -24.01
CA THR A 615 -13.73 14.85 -24.28
C THR A 615 -13.64 14.20 -25.66
N THR A 616 -14.47 14.65 -26.63
CA THR A 616 -14.40 14.16 -28.02
C THR A 616 -12.95 14.25 -28.55
N GLY A 617 -12.47 13.17 -29.18
CA GLY A 617 -11.09 13.04 -29.63
C GLY A 617 -10.09 12.68 -28.53
N ALA A 618 -10.52 12.33 -27.31
CA ALA A 618 -9.65 11.90 -26.23
C ALA A 618 -10.25 10.74 -25.42
N LEU A 619 -9.40 9.84 -24.95
CA LEU A 619 -9.72 8.73 -24.04
C LEU A 619 -9.08 8.98 -22.68
N GLY A 620 -9.88 8.91 -21.61
CA GLY A 620 -9.40 8.95 -20.23
C GLY A 620 -8.86 7.59 -19.81
N ALA A 621 -7.58 7.55 -19.45
CA ALA A 621 -6.86 6.34 -19.13
C ALA A 621 -6.08 6.46 -17.83
N ASP A 622 -5.98 5.36 -17.11
CA ASP A 622 -5.14 5.24 -15.92
C ASP A 622 -4.12 4.14 -16.16
N PHE A 623 -2.84 4.51 -16.06
CA PHE A 623 -1.71 3.69 -16.49
C PHE A 623 -1.08 2.89 -15.35
N HIS A 624 -1.62 3.02 -14.13
CA HIS A 624 -1.06 2.40 -12.94
C HIS A 624 -2.19 2.00 -11.98
N ILE A 625 -2.53 0.72 -11.97
CA ILE A 625 -3.67 0.14 -11.24
C ILE A 625 -3.26 -1.22 -10.68
N HIS A 626 -3.49 -1.40 -9.37
CA HIS A 626 -3.25 -2.67 -8.67
C HIS A 626 -4.56 -3.38 -8.31
N ALA A 627 -4.55 -4.70 -8.48
CA ALA A 627 -5.64 -5.60 -8.16
C ALA A 627 -5.07 -6.85 -7.47
N MET A 628 -5.79 -7.98 -7.51
CA MET A 628 -5.47 -9.11 -6.64
C MET A 628 -4.12 -9.79 -6.85
N ALA A 629 -3.54 -9.68 -8.05
CA ALA A 629 -2.25 -10.31 -8.31
C ALA A 629 -1.08 -9.52 -7.71
N SER A 630 -1.30 -8.25 -7.36
CA SER A 630 -0.31 -7.44 -6.66
C SER A 630 -0.26 -7.83 -5.17
N PRO A 631 0.93 -8.04 -4.58
CA PRO A 631 1.08 -8.40 -3.17
C PRO A 631 0.59 -7.33 -2.19
N ASP A 632 0.48 -6.08 -2.65
CA ASP A 632 0.10 -4.92 -1.87
C ASP A 632 -1.32 -4.39 -2.21
N SER A 633 -2.13 -5.20 -2.89
CA SER A 633 -3.55 -4.92 -3.08
C SER A 633 -4.41 -6.11 -2.65
N SER A 634 -5.62 -5.80 -2.18
CA SER A 634 -6.62 -6.77 -1.74
C SER A 634 -7.96 -6.55 -2.46
N VAL A 635 -7.91 -6.10 -3.72
CA VAL A 635 -9.10 -5.74 -4.52
C VAL A 635 -9.28 -6.66 -5.73
N ALA A 636 -10.41 -7.38 -5.76
CA ALA A 636 -10.82 -8.27 -6.85
C ALA A 636 -10.96 -7.50 -8.15
N ASP A 637 -10.55 -8.11 -9.26
CA ASP A 637 -10.71 -7.55 -10.61
C ASP A 637 -12.12 -7.05 -10.88
N ARG A 638 -13.14 -7.81 -10.44
CA ARG A 638 -14.55 -7.41 -10.59
C ARG A 638 -14.84 -6.09 -9.87
N THR A 639 -14.39 -5.95 -8.62
CA THR A 639 -14.57 -4.74 -7.83
C THR A 639 -13.78 -3.59 -8.44
N ARG A 640 -12.55 -3.84 -8.88
CA ARG A 640 -11.68 -2.86 -9.52
C ARG A 640 -12.28 -2.32 -10.82
N VAL A 641 -12.77 -3.20 -11.71
CA VAL A 641 -13.44 -2.78 -12.95
C VAL A 641 -14.72 -2.00 -12.64
N LEU A 642 -15.51 -2.42 -11.65
CA LEU A 642 -16.73 -1.69 -11.25
C LEU A 642 -16.42 -0.29 -10.68
N ASP A 643 -15.38 -0.16 -9.86
CA ASP A 643 -14.94 1.12 -9.31
C ASP A 643 -14.53 2.08 -10.44
N PHE A 644 -13.69 1.63 -11.36
CA PHE A 644 -13.24 2.45 -12.48
C PHE A 644 -14.33 2.77 -13.51
N LEU A 645 -15.24 1.82 -13.76
CA LEU A 645 -16.45 2.04 -14.55
C LEU A 645 -17.34 3.10 -13.89
N ALA A 646 -17.52 3.04 -12.57
CA ALA A 646 -18.26 4.03 -11.80
C ALA A 646 -17.52 5.36 -11.72
N GLY A 647 -16.19 5.38 -11.78
CA GLY A 647 -15.36 6.57 -11.92
C GLY A 647 -15.35 7.17 -13.34
N GLY A 648 -16.00 6.51 -14.31
CA GLY A 648 -16.09 6.98 -15.69
C GLY A 648 -14.74 7.00 -16.42
N LEU A 649 -13.88 5.99 -16.20
CA LEU A 649 -12.65 5.78 -16.99
C LEU A 649 -12.96 5.07 -18.30
N ASP A 650 -12.20 5.38 -19.37
CA ASP A 650 -12.34 4.74 -20.67
C ASP A 650 -11.37 3.57 -20.85
N VAL A 651 -10.11 3.68 -20.39
CA VAL A 651 -9.05 2.67 -20.61
C VAL A 651 -8.29 2.37 -19.32
N MET A 652 -8.37 1.12 -18.83
CA MET A 652 -7.59 0.62 -17.69
C MET A 652 -6.30 -0.03 -18.18
N VAL A 653 -5.15 0.30 -17.59
CA VAL A 653 -3.92 -0.49 -17.79
C VAL A 653 -3.66 -1.29 -16.52
N SER A 654 -3.57 -2.60 -16.63
CA SER A 654 -3.12 -3.43 -15.51
C SER A 654 -1.65 -3.20 -15.23
N SER A 655 -1.27 -3.19 -13.95
CA SER A 655 0.12 -2.99 -13.57
C SER A 655 0.47 -3.66 -12.24
N ASP A 656 -0.13 -4.82 -11.93
CA ASP A 656 0.21 -5.55 -10.70
C ASP A 656 1.73 -5.83 -10.61
N HIS A 657 2.31 -5.75 -9.40
CA HIS A 657 3.75 -5.92 -9.22
C HIS A 657 4.22 -7.30 -9.69
N ASP A 658 5.12 -7.31 -10.67
CA ASP A 658 5.69 -8.54 -11.25
C ASP A 658 4.60 -9.61 -11.57
N ALA A 659 3.42 -9.18 -12.00
CA ALA A 659 2.33 -10.02 -12.48
C ALA A 659 1.68 -9.39 -13.71
N VAL A 660 1.51 -10.18 -14.78
CA VAL A 660 0.87 -9.76 -16.02
C VAL A 660 -0.60 -10.18 -15.95
N THR A 661 -1.48 -9.23 -15.66
CA THR A 661 -2.92 -9.45 -15.47
C THR A 661 -3.77 -8.87 -16.60
N ASP A 662 -4.98 -9.42 -16.79
CA ASP A 662 -5.89 -9.00 -17.86
C ASP A 662 -7.31 -8.74 -17.32
N PHE A 663 -7.76 -7.49 -17.39
CA PHE A 663 -9.11 -7.09 -17.00
C PHE A 663 -10.19 -7.34 -18.08
N ALA A 664 -9.82 -7.64 -19.32
CA ALA A 664 -10.77 -7.78 -20.43
C ALA A 664 -11.85 -8.85 -20.19
N PRO A 665 -11.54 -10.05 -19.62
CA PRO A 665 -12.56 -11.04 -19.27
C PRO A 665 -13.59 -10.50 -18.27
N THR A 666 -13.14 -9.74 -17.28
CA THR A 666 -14.00 -9.13 -16.25
C THR A 666 -14.89 -8.04 -16.85
N ILE A 667 -14.34 -7.18 -17.71
CA ILE A 667 -15.10 -6.15 -18.45
C ILE A 667 -16.20 -6.81 -19.30
N ALA A 668 -15.88 -7.89 -20.01
CA ALA A 668 -16.84 -8.63 -20.81
C ALA A 668 -17.94 -9.27 -19.95
N ALA A 669 -17.59 -9.87 -18.82
CA ALA A 669 -18.54 -10.47 -17.88
C ALA A 669 -19.51 -9.45 -17.26
N LEU A 670 -19.08 -8.19 -17.13
CA LEU A 670 -19.91 -7.08 -16.67
C LEU A 670 -20.75 -6.42 -17.79
N GLY A 671 -20.56 -6.82 -19.05
CA GLY A 671 -21.21 -6.19 -20.21
C GLY A 671 -20.77 -4.73 -20.42
N ALA A 672 -19.57 -4.37 -19.98
CA ALA A 672 -19.12 -2.98 -19.88
C ALA A 672 -18.26 -2.49 -21.07
N GLY A 673 -18.06 -3.32 -22.11
CA GLY A 673 -17.12 -3.04 -23.22
C GLY A 673 -17.42 -1.77 -24.05
N ASP A 674 -18.65 -1.24 -24.00
CA ASP A 674 -18.98 0.03 -24.64
C ASP A 674 -18.55 1.26 -23.81
N GLN A 675 -18.29 1.07 -22.52
CA GLN A 675 -18.03 2.12 -21.52
C GLN A 675 -16.60 2.08 -20.96
N ILE A 676 -15.92 0.94 -21.00
CA ILE A 676 -14.55 0.77 -20.53
C ILE A 676 -13.85 -0.38 -21.27
N THR A 677 -12.55 -0.24 -21.51
CA THR A 677 -11.67 -1.27 -22.08
C THR A 677 -10.37 -1.35 -21.29
N SER A 678 -9.50 -2.32 -21.59
CA SER A 678 -8.22 -2.48 -20.90
C SER A 678 -7.04 -2.77 -21.84
N LEU A 679 -5.84 -2.45 -21.37
CA LEU A 679 -4.56 -2.91 -21.91
C LEU A 679 -3.84 -3.72 -20.82
N ILE A 680 -3.20 -4.82 -21.24
CA ILE A 680 -2.39 -5.64 -20.36
C ILE A 680 -1.06 -4.92 -20.11
N GLY A 681 -0.69 -4.73 -18.85
CA GLY A 681 0.63 -4.23 -18.48
C GLY A 681 1.19 -4.98 -17.27
N ASN A 682 2.28 -4.45 -16.73
CA ASN A 682 2.93 -4.94 -15.52
C ASN A 682 3.76 -3.81 -14.91
N GLU A 683 3.70 -3.64 -13.59
CA GLU A 683 4.71 -2.86 -12.85
C GLU A 683 5.90 -3.76 -12.53
N ILE A 684 6.99 -3.52 -13.24
CA ILE A 684 8.27 -4.20 -13.05
C ILE A 684 8.91 -3.59 -11.82
N THR A 685 8.96 -4.37 -10.75
CA THR A 685 9.12 -3.82 -9.40
C THR A 685 10.48 -4.13 -8.85
N THR A 686 11.40 -3.15 -8.98
CA THR A 686 12.78 -3.38 -8.61
C THR A 686 13.21 -2.48 -7.45
N PRO A 687 13.98 -3.00 -6.48
CA PRO A 687 14.58 -2.17 -5.44
C PRO A 687 15.81 -1.37 -5.93
N ASN A 688 16.27 -1.64 -7.16
CA ASN A 688 17.60 -1.21 -7.63
C ASN A 688 17.56 -0.27 -8.84
N ILE A 689 16.46 -0.24 -9.61
CA ILE A 689 16.20 0.76 -10.66
C ILE A 689 14.92 1.56 -10.42
N GLY A 690 14.18 1.29 -9.34
CA GLY A 690 12.83 1.82 -9.12
C GLY A 690 11.76 0.98 -9.82
N HIS A 691 10.53 1.49 -9.86
CA HIS A 691 9.40 0.81 -10.48
C HIS A 691 9.09 1.37 -11.87
N ILE A 692 8.72 0.46 -12.78
CA ILE A 692 8.59 0.78 -14.20
C ILE A 692 7.38 0.05 -14.77
N ASN A 693 6.42 0.78 -15.31
CA ASN A 693 5.32 0.18 -16.06
C ASN A 693 5.74 -0.10 -17.51
N ALA A 694 5.35 -1.28 -18.01
CA ALA A 694 5.43 -1.61 -19.42
C ALA A 694 4.06 -2.05 -19.94
N PHE A 695 3.61 -1.47 -21.07
CA PHE A 695 2.34 -1.84 -21.71
C PHE A 695 2.31 -1.39 -23.19
N PRO A 696 1.54 -2.07 -24.07
CA PRO A 696 0.82 -3.31 -23.82
C PRO A 696 1.76 -4.52 -23.80
N LEU A 697 1.48 -5.48 -22.93
CA LEU A 697 2.15 -6.77 -22.83
C LEU A 697 1.23 -7.90 -23.31
N GLU A 698 1.81 -9.07 -23.50
CA GLU A 698 1.08 -10.31 -23.71
C GLU A 698 1.16 -11.14 -22.44
N ARG A 699 0.04 -11.76 -22.04
CA ARG A 699 -0.02 -12.65 -20.89
C ARG A 699 0.27 -14.08 -21.32
N ASP A 700 1.20 -14.74 -20.64
CA ASP A 700 1.46 -16.17 -20.80
C ASP A 700 0.58 -16.97 -19.83
N GLU A 701 -0.40 -17.69 -20.37
CA GLU A 701 -1.34 -18.53 -19.59
C GLU A 701 -0.66 -19.72 -18.90
N ASP A 702 0.44 -20.21 -19.48
CA ASP A 702 1.14 -21.39 -18.99
C ASP A 702 2.15 -21.01 -17.88
N ALA A 703 2.62 -19.76 -17.86
CA ALA A 703 3.51 -19.22 -16.83
C ALA A 703 2.76 -18.80 -15.55
N ARG A 704 3.45 -18.94 -14.39
CA ARG A 704 2.98 -18.33 -13.15
C ARG A 704 2.98 -16.81 -13.27
N ARG A 705 2.02 -16.15 -12.61
CA ARG A 705 1.84 -14.70 -12.63
C ARG A 705 1.74 -14.09 -14.04
N GLY A 706 1.41 -14.87 -15.07
CA GLY A 706 1.27 -14.38 -16.44
C GLY A 706 2.58 -14.13 -17.21
N GLY A 707 3.73 -14.56 -16.67
CA GLY A 707 5.04 -14.43 -17.33
C GLY A 707 5.68 -13.04 -17.26
N PRO A 708 5.85 -12.44 -16.05
CA PRO A 708 6.57 -11.17 -15.89
C PRO A 708 8.04 -11.28 -16.31
N VAL A 709 8.66 -10.17 -16.68
CA VAL A 709 10.10 -10.12 -17.00
C VAL A 709 10.93 -10.33 -15.73
N ASP A 710 11.80 -11.35 -15.73
CA ASP A 710 12.78 -11.55 -14.66
C ASP A 710 13.92 -10.52 -14.74
N TRP A 711 13.73 -9.40 -14.02
CA TRP A 711 14.66 -8.28 -13.92
C TRP A 711 15.88 -8.57 -13.00
N SER A 712 15.79 -9.60 -12.17
CA SER A 712 16.90 -10.06 -11.31
C SER A 712 17.86 -11.02 -12.02
N ASN A 713 17.55 -11.38 -13.28
CA ASN A 713 18.39 -12.20 -14.15
C ASN A 713 18.77 -13.55 -13.50
N GLU A 714 17.75 -14.36 -13.16
CA GLU A 714 17.89 -15.69 -12.54
C GLU A 714 18.53 -15.66 -11.13
N GLY A 715 18.35 -14.56 -10.39
CA GLY A 715 18.89 -14.35 -9.05
C GLY A 715 20.39 -14.04 -9.04
N GLY A 716 20.89 -13.50 -10.17
CA GLY A 716 22.27 -13.05 -10.36
C GLY A 716 22.39 -11.53 -10.23
N ASP A 717 23.28 -10.93 -11.03
CA ASP A 717 23.35 -9.48 -11.16
C ASP A 717 22.11 -8.96 -11.88
N HIS A 718 21.43 -7.97 -11.31
CA HIS A 718 20.19 -7.40 -11.82
C HIS A 718 20.43 -6.63 -13.12
N LEU A 719 19.39 -6.55 -13.94
CA LEU A 719 19.44 -5.77 -15.19
C LEU A 719 19.59 -4.28 -14.90
N THR A 720 20.37 -3.59 -15.74
CA THR A 720 20.32 -2.14 -15.83
C THR A 720 19.01 -1.69 -16.50
N LEU A 721 18.62 -0.42 -16.32
CA LEU A 721 17.44 0.14 -16.99
C LEU A 721 17.51 -0.03 -18.52
N ALA A 722 18.69 0.17 -19.12
CA ALA A 722 18.91 -0.04 -20.56
C ALA A 722 18.72 -1.50 -20.98
N GLN A 723 19.18 -2.46 -20.16
CA GLN A 723 18.98 -3.89 -20.45
C GLN A 723 17.52 -4.29 -20.30
N LEU A 724 16.83 -3.76 -19.30
CA LEU A 724 15.40 -3.97 -19.13
C LEU A 724 14.61 -3.40 -20.30
N ALA A 725 14.87 -2.14 -20.69
CA ALA A 725 14.26 -1.51 -21.85
C ALA A 725 14.50 -2.33 -23.12
N ALA A 726 15.74 -2.80 -23.36
CA ALA A 726 16.06 -3.65 -24.50
C ALA A 726 15.25 -4.95 -24.52
N ARG A 727 15.03 -5.61 -23.36
CA ARG A 727 14.16 -6.81 -23.28
C ARG A 727 12.70 -6.48 -23.54
N ILE A 728 12.21 -5.36 -23.01
CA ILE A 728 10.82 -4.93 -23.21
C ILE A 728 10.57 -4.52 -24.66
N PHE A 729 11.53 -3.91 -25.35
CA PHE A 729 11.37 -3.50 -26.75
C PHE A 729 11.76 -4.57 -27.77
N ASP A 730 12.11 -5.79 -27.36
CA ASP A 730 12.42 -6.91 -28.27
C ASP A 730 11.14 -7.56 -28.84
N VAL A 731 10.26 -6.73 -29.41
CA VAL A 731 9.01 -7.12 -30.07
C VAL A 731 8.72 -6.23 -31.29
N ASP A 732 7.87 -6.69 -32.20
CA ASP A 732 7.58 -6.00 -33.48
C ASP A 732 6.50 -4.90 -33.37
N TYR A 733 6.08 -4.51 -32.16
CA TYR A 733 5.03 -3.52 -31.92
C TYR A 733 5.44 -2.46 -30.88
N GLU A 734 4.74 -1.32 -30.89
CA GLU A 734 5.06 -0.17 -30.05
C GLU A 734 4.62 -0.40 -28.59
N ARG A 735 5.47 -0.04 -27.62
CA ARG A 735 5.18 -0.12 -26.19
C ARG A 735 5.44 1.23 -25.52
N VAL A 736 4.78 1.45 -24.39
CA VAL A 736 5.12 2.49 -23.41
C VAL A 736 6.02 1.84 -22.37
N LEU A 737 7.14 2.50 -22.06
CA LEU A 737 7.96 2.22 -20.88
C LEU A 737 7.90 3.46 -19.99
N GLN A 738 7.14 3.37 -18.91
CA GLN A 738 6.88 4.47 -17.99
C GLN A 738 7.70 4.31 -16.72
N VAL A 739 8.47 5.35 -16.36
CA VAL A 739 9.06 5.44 -15.02
C VAL A 739 7.98 5.87 -14.03
N ASN A 740 7.74 5.06 -13.01
CA ASN A 740 6.75 5.33 -11.98
C ASN A 740 7.36 6.12 -10.82
N HIS A 741 6.51 6.89 -10.13
CA HIS A 741 6.80 7.63 -8.88
C HIS A 741 8.30 7.90 -8.62
N PRO A 742 8.97 8.73 -9.45
CA PRO A 742 10.43 8.70 -9.65
C PRO A 742 11.30 9.15 -8.45
N ALA A 743 10.70 9.68 -7.39
CA ALA A 743 11.38 10.25 -6.24
C ALA A 743 11.67 9.22 -5.14
N GLY A 744 12.53 9.57 -4.17
CA GLY A 744 12.83 8.69 -3.03
C GLY A 744 13.49 7.39 -3.49
N THR A 745 12.80 6.26 -3.32
CA THR A 745 13.22 4.94 -3.81
C THR A 745 12.83 4.66 -5.27
N GLY A 746 12.20 5.63 -5.95
CA GLY A 746 11.98 5.61 -7.39
C GLY A 746 13.28 5.79 -8.19
N THR A 747 13.17 5.60 -9.51
CA THR A 747 14.32 5.51 -10.43
C THR A 747 15.31 6.65 -10.30
N PHE A 748 14.83 7.90 -10.15
CA PHE A 748 15.72 9.07 -10.22
C PHE A 748 16.48 9.24 -8.90
N GLY A 749 15.83 8.92 -7.77
CA GLY A 749 16.46 8.90 -6.45
C GLY A 749 17.50 7.78 -6.34
N VAL A 750 17.12 6.53 -6.61
CA VAL A 750 18.00 5.35 -6.46
C VAL A 750 19.22 5.44 -7.38
N MET A 751 19.05 5.88 -8.63
CA MET A 751 20.16 6.07 -9.55
C MET A 751 20.99 7.33 -9.26
N LYS A 752 20.60 8.18 -8.32
CA LYS A 752 21.20 9.51 -8.11
C LYS A 752 21.32 10.25 -9.46
N ALA A 753 20.20 10.27 -10.20
CA ALA A 753 20.18 10.71 -11.59
C ALA A 753 20.39 12.22 -11.70
N ASP A 754 21.34 12.64 -12.52
CA ASP A 754 21.43 14.03 -13.00
C ASP A 754 20.68 14.11 -14.32
N VAL A 755 19.39 14.43 -14.24
CA VAL A 755 18.51 14.53 -15.41
C VAL A 755 18.82 15.73 -16.31
N LEU A 756 19.71 16.65 -15.90
CA LEU A 756 20.24 17.67 -16.80
C LEU A 756 21.36 17.10 -17.68
N THR A 757 22.18 16.18 -17.19
CA THR A 757 23.28 15.59 -17.98
C THR A 757 22.97 14.21 -18.53
N GLY A 758 21.98 13.49 -18.02
CA GLY A 758 21.67 12.11 -18.41
C GLY A 758 22.71 11.14 -17.90
N GLN A 759 23.18 11.38 -16.68
CA GLN A 759 24.22 10.60 -16.00
C GLN A 759 23.70 10.08 -14.67
N SER A 760 24.31 9.01 -14.17
CA SER A 760 24.00 8.44 -12.87
C SER A 760 25.25 8.34 -12.02
N PHE A 761 25.10 8.60 -10.72
CA PHE A 761 26.19 8.56 -9.74
C PHE A 761 25.97 7.50 -8.65
N ALA A 762 25.04 6.57 -8.87
CA ALA A 762 24.78 5.47 -7.94
C ALA A 762 25.81 4.37 -8.08
N ASN A 763 26.15 3.72 -6.96
CA ASN A 763 27.13 2.66 -6.95
C ASN A 763 26.52 1.37 -7.51
N ARG A 764 27.08 0.86 -8.60
CA ARG A 764 26.62 -0.36 -9.29
C ARG A 764 26.60 -1.59 -8.37
N GLU A 765 27.59 -1.70 -7.50
CA GLU A 765 27.71 -2.84 -6.57
C GLU A 765 26.63 -2.77 -5.48
N GLU A 766 26.34 -1.57 -4.95
CA GLU A 766 25.24 -1.37 -4.00
C GLU A 766 23.87 -1.72 -4.61
N LEU A 767 23.72 -1.53 -5.92
CA LEU A 767 22.52 -1.86 -6.68
C LEU A 767 22.48 -3.30 -7.24
N ARG A 768 23.42 -4.17 -6.84
CA ARG A 768 23.53 -5.57 -7.32
C ARG A 768 23.56 -5.68 -8.86
N MET A 769 24.27 -4.77 -9.52
CA MET A 769 24.42 -4.77 -10.97
C MET A 769 25.84 -5.18 -11.36
N PRO A 770 26.06 -5.60 -12.63
CA PRO A 770 27.39 -6.01 -13.07
C PRO A 770 28.42 -4.91 -12.81
N PRO A 771 29.60 -5.24 -12.25
CA PRO A 771 30.60 -4.26 -11.87
C PRO A 771 31.07 -3.50 -13.11
N GLY A 772 31.27 -2.19 -12.93
CA GLY A 772 31.75 -1.30 -13.97
C GLY A 772 32.41 -0.08 -13.34
N ASP A 773 33.54 0.35 -13.90
CA ASP A 773 34.20 1.56 -13.45
C ASP A 773 33.36 2.78 -13.86
N ALA A 774 33.18 3.72 -12.93
CA ALA A 774 32.67 5.03 -13.29
C ALA A 774 33.63 5.70 -14.29
N ASP A 775 33.10 6.48 -15.21
CA ASP A 775 33.89 7.28 -16.13
C ASP A 775 34.85 8.17 -15.31
N PRO A 776 36.17 8.10 -15.53
CA PRO A 776 37.15 8.78 -14.70
C PRO A 776 37.13 10.31 -14.87
N GLU A 777 36.55 10.81 -15.96
CA GLU A 777 36.44 12.24 -16.25
C GLU A 777 35.12 12.81 -15.75
N THR A 778 34.01 12.07 -15.83
CA THR A 778 32.68 12.59 -15.49
C THR A 778 32.11 12.06 -14.19
N GLY A 779 32.60 10.92 -13.69
CA GLY A 779 32.05 10.19 -12.56
C GLY A 779 30.77 9.40 -12.88
N ASP A 780 30.34 9.37 -14.14
CA ASP A 780 29.14 8.66 -14.57
C ASP A 780 29.32 7.15 -14.48
N THR A 781 28.31 6.49 -13.91
CA THR A 781 28.30 5.05 -13.66
C THR A 781 27.61 4.26 -14.78
N GLY A 782 27.08 4.96 -15.79
CA GLY A 782 26.45 4.37 -16.97
C GLY A 782 25.17 3.60 -16.67
N LEU A 783 24.47 3.97 -15.59
CA LEU A 783 23.22 3.34 -15.16
C LEU A 783 21.98 4.03 -15.74
N TRP A 784 22.10 5.31 -16.10
CA TRP A 784 21.01 6.08 -16.71
C TRP A 784 20.88 5.78 -18.21
N THR A 785 19.64 5.78 -18.70
CA THR A 785 19.33 5.79 -20.14
C THR A 785 18.11 6.68 -20.41
N ASP A 786 18.01 7.18 -21.64
CA ASP A 786 16.87 7.96 -22.16
C ASP A 786 15.88 7.05 -22.94
N ASP A 787 15.95 5.73 -22.80
CA ASP A 787 15.14 4.77 -23.56
C ASP A 787 13.68 4.63 -23.06
N PHE A 788 13.30 5.32 -21.97
CA PHE A 788 11.92 5.33 -21.48
C PHE A 788 11.07 6.40 -22.18
N THR A 789 9.78 6.12 -22.36
CA THR A 789 8.90 6.96 -23.17
C THR A 789 7.91 7.78 -22.35
N ALA A 790 7.71 7.45 -21.08
CA ALA A 790 6.83 8.17 -20.17
C ALA A 790 7.39 8.25 -18.74
N VAL A 791 6.89 9.21 -17.96
CA VAL A 791 7.22 9.39 -16.55
C VAL A 791 5.99 9.91 -15.80
N GLU A 792 5.74 9.35 -14.62
CA GLU A 792 4.67 9.82 -13.75
C GLU A 792 5.01 11.19 -13.15
N ILE A 793 4.13 12.15 -13.42
CA ILE A 793 4.21 13.50 -12.84
C ILE A 793 3.18 13.66 -11.73
N MET A 794 2.00 13.05 -11.88
CA MET A 794 0.98 13.05 -10.84
C MET A 794 0.61 11.60 -10.52
N ASN A 795 1.06 11.12 -9.38
CA ASN A 795 0.67 9.84 -8.80
C ASN A 795 -0.03 10.15 -7.45
N GLY A 796 -1.28 9.73 -7.32
CA GLY A 796 -2.12 10.10 -6.18
C GLY A 796 -2.29 11.62 -6.02
N PHE A 797 -2.46 12.09 -4.78
CA PHE A 797 -2.78 13.50 -4.49
C PHE A 797 -1.64 14.30 -3.82
N GLY A 798 -0.46 13.71 -3.66
CA GLY A 798 0.67 14.34 -2.96
C GLY A 798 1.35 15.45 -3.79
N THR A 799 1.27 16.70 -3.32
CA THR A 799 1.81 17.85 -4.06
C THR A 799 3.35 17.91 -4.10
N GLY A 800 4.04 17.39 -3.07
CA GLY A 800 5.51 17.39 -3.02
C GLY A 800 6.14 16.52 -4.10
N ASN A 801 5.58 15.32 -4.31
CA ASN A 801 6.00 14.40 -5.37
C ASN A 801 5.69 14.98 -6.75
N PHE A 802 4.51 15.60 -6.91
CA PHE A 802 4.14 16.30 -8.14
C PHE A 802 5.18 17.35 -8.56
N TRP A 803 5.64 18.18 -7.63
CA TRP A 803 6.62 19.22 -7.92
C TRP A 803 8.04 18.69 -8.16
N SER A 804 8.41 17.59 -7.52
CA SER A 804 9.68 16.92 -7.77
C SER A 804 9.71 16.31 -9.19
N GLY A 805 8.67 15.54 -9.54
CA GLY A 805 8.51 14.95 -10.87
C GLY A 805 8.45 16.01 -11.96
N THR A 806 7.66 17.07 -11.76
CA THR A 806 7.54 18.21 -12.69
C THR A 806 8.91 18.82 -13.02
N ARG A 807 9.75 19.06 -12.02
CA ARG A 807 11.08 19.69 -12.23
C ARG A 807 12.02 18.79 -13.01
N TRP A 808 12.09 17.50 -12.65
CA TRP A 808 12.93 16.57 -13.39
C TRP A 808 12.47 16.41 -14.84
N TRP A 809 11.16 16.30 -15.04
CA TRP A 809 10.55 16.20 -16.37
C TRP A 809 10.82 17.42 -17.24
N MET A 810 10.55 18.63 -16.72
CA MET A 810 10.86 19.88 -17.43
C MET A 810 12.37 20.03 -17.70
N THR A 811 13.23 19.57 -16.79
CA THR A 811 14.70 19.56 -17.02
C THR A 811 15.09 18.66 -18.20
N MET A 812 14.50 17.46 -18.29
CA MET A 812 14.74 16.55 -19.42
C MET A 812 14.27 17.18 -20.74
N ILE A 813 13.05 17.74 -20.76
CA ILE A 813 12.49 18.44 -21.95
C ILE A 813 13.42 19.56 -22.39
N ALA A 814 13.86 20.38 -21.44
CA ALA A 814 14.74 21.52 -21.66
C ALA A 814 16.16 21.11 -22.12
N ARG A 815 16.55 19.84 -21.92
CA ARG A 815 17.79 19.25 -22.46
C ARG A 815 17.61 18.64 -23.86
N GLY A 816 16.38 18.35 -24.27
CA GLY A 816 16.07 17.69 -25.55
C GLY A 816 15.63 16.24 -25.45
N PHE A 817 15.40 15.71 -24.24
CA PHE A 817 14.77 14.40 -24.04
C PHE A 817 13.37 14.59 -23.45
N SER A 818 12.31 14.24 -24.18
CA SER A 818 10.94 14.59 -23.81
C SER A 818 10.05 13.37 -23.63
N PRO A 819 10.23 12.58 -22.55
CA PRO A 819 9.28 11.53 -22.20
C PRO A 819 7.91 12.16 -21.87
N ALA A 820 6.83 11.43 -22.13
CA ALA A 820 5.48 11.88 -21.83
C ALA A 820 5.27 11.99 -20.32
N GLY A 821 4.77 13.14 -19.84
CA GLY A 821 4.33 13.30 -18.46
C GLY A 821 2.93 12.73 -18.26
N THR A 822 2.77 11.78 -17.34
CA THR A 822 1.49 11.08 -17.10
C THR A 822 0.92 11.39 -15.71
N ALA A 823 -0.39 11.20 -15.57
CA ALA A 823 -1.11 11.18 -14.30
C ALA A 823 -1.85 9.85 -14.12
N VAL A 824 -1.74 9.28 -12.93
CA VAL A 824 -2.23 7.93 -12.58
C VAL A 824 -2.77 7.88 -11.16
N SER A 825 -3.58 6.87 -10.85
CA SER A 825 -4.10 6.69 -9.48
C SER A 825 -3.17 5.91 -8.56
N ASP A 826 -2.49 4.88 -9.08
CA ASP A 826 -1.70 3.95 -8.29
C ASP A 826 -2.50 3.36 -7.12
N THR A 827 -3.71 2.89 -7.47
CA THR A 827 -4.71 2.51 -6.47
C THR A 827 -4.56 1.07 -6.00
N HIS A 828 -4.54 0.89 -4.68
CA HIS A 828 -4.30 -0.41 -4.01
C HIS A 828 -5.50 -0.88 -3.21
N GLY A 829 -6.21 0.05 -2.57
CA GLY A 829 -7.44 -0.20 -1.82
C GLY A 829 -8.70 0.13 -2.62
N ILE A 830 -9.86 -0.18 -2.05
CA ILE A 830 -11.16 0.12 -2.65
C ILE A 830 -11.55 1.60 -2.42
N TYR A 831 -11.17 2.17 -1.28
CA TYR A 831 -11.73 3.44 -0.80
C TYR A 831 -10.71 4.55 -0.49
N GLY A 832 -9.42 4.21 -0.30
CA GLY A 832 -8.35 5.16 0.01
C GLY A 832 -8.18 6.19 -1.11
N SER A 833 -7.96 5.72 -2.33
CA SER A 833 -8.09 6.46 -3.59
C SER A 833 -9.26 5.85 -4.38
N LEU A 834 -10.44 6.48 -4.35
CA LEU A 834 -11.54 6.06 -5.22
C LEU A 834 -11.05 6.10 -6.67
N GLY A 835 -11.25 5.02 -7.42
CA GLY A 835 -10.58 4.78 -8.69
C GLY A 835 -10.86 5.83 -9.77
N ALA A 836 -10.05 5.78 -10.83
CA ALA A 836 -10.07 6.69 -11.97
C ALA A 836 -9.68 8.15 -11.65
N SER A 837 -8.94 8.42 -10.57
CA SER A 837 -8.35 9.73 -10.33
C SER A 837 -7.10 9.64 -9.43
N PRO A 838 -5.98 10.28 -9.80
CA PRO A 838 -5.72 10.95 -11.09
C PRO A 838 -5.80 10.04 -12.33
N ARG A 839 -5.86 10.66 -13.51
CA ARG A 839 -5.87 9.98 -14.80
C ARG A 839 -5.24 10.84 -15.90
N SER A 840 -4.88 10.21 -17.01
CA SER A 840 -4.41 10.89 -18.22
C SER A 840 -5.49 10.91 -19.30
N PHE A 841 -5.67 12.02 -20.02
CA PHE A 841 -6.49 12.02 -21.25
C PHE A 841 -5.57 11.99 -22.46
N VAL A 842 -5.62 10.88 -23.21
CA VAL A 842 -4.83 10.67 -24.43
C VAL A 842 -5.62 11.14 -25.64
N PHE A 843 -5.06 12.07 -26.42
CA PHE A 843 -5.68 12.54 -27.65
C PHE A 843 -5.46 11.53 -28.77
N VAL A 844 -6.55 11.07 -29.37
CA VAL A 844 -6.57 10.00 -30.35
C VAL A 844 -7.14 10.47 -31.68
N ASP A 845 -6.96 9.64 -32.71
CA ASP A 845 -7.46 9.95 -34.04
C ASP A 845 -9.00 9.99 -34.08
N PRO A 846 -9.59 10.76 -35.02
CA PRO A 846 -11.04 10.81 -35.17
C PRO A 846 -11.68 9.43 -35.36
N GLY A 847 -12.69 9.12 -34.53
CA GLY A 847 -13.42 7.86 -34.59
C GLY A 847 -12.76 6.70 -33.85
N THR A 848 -11.72 6.96 -33.05
CA THR A 848 -11.11 5.99 -32.11
C THR A 848 -11.20 6.45 -30.65
N ASP A 849 -12.10 7.40 -30.37
CA ASP A 849 -12.28 8.10 -29.09
C ASP A 849 -13.37 7.48 -28.19
N THR A 850 -13.64 6.19 -28.38
CA THR A 850 -14.46 5.39 -27.45
C THR A 850 -13.76 4.07 -27.10
N PRO A 851 -14.06 3.47 -25.93
CA PRO A 851 -13.50 2.17 -25.55
C PRO A 851 -13.66 1.09 -26.62
N ALA A 852 -14.85 1.01 -27.25
CA ALA A 852 -15.15 0.04 -28.29
C ALA A 852 -14.46 0.31 -29.64
N SER A 853 -14.02 1.54 -29.91
CA SER A 853 -13.38 1.94 -31.18
C SER A 853 -11.86 2.17 -31.06
N MET A 854 -11.31 2.06 -29.85
CA MET A 854 -9.90 2.27 -29.56
C MET A 854 -9.02 1.35 -30.42
N GLN A 855 -7.91 1.90 -30.92
CA GLN A 855 -6.87 1.14 -31.61
C GLN A 855 -5.58 1.22 -30.79
N THR A 856 -5.16 0.10 -30.20
CA THR A 856 -4.03 0.02 -29.27
C THR A 856 -2.76 0.67 -29.82
N ASP A 857 -2.33 0.32 -31.03
CA ASP A 857 -1.10 0.87 -31.62
C ASP A 857 -1.14 2.40 -31.75
N ARG A 858 -2.30 2.98 -32.10
CA ARG A 858 -2.46 4.43 -32.25
C ARG A 858 -2.52 5.12 -30.88
N PHE A 859 -3.15 4.47 -29.92
CA PHE A 859 -3.24 4.95 -28.54
C PHE A 859 -1.85 5.02 -27.90
N VAL A 860 -1.07 3.93 -27.98
CA VAL A 860 0.31 3.85 -27.50
C VAL A 860 1.20 4.88 -28.18
N ARG A 861 1.11 5.02 -29.51
CA ARG A 861 1.86 6.05 -30.24
C ARG A 861 1.55 7.47 -29.79
N SER A 862 0.29 7.74 -29.49
CA SER A 862 -0.14 9.05 -29.01
C SER A 862 0.49 9.35 -27.64
N ILE A 863 0.56 8.35 -26.75
CA ILE A 863 1.28 8.46 -25.48
C ILE A 863 2.77 8.76 -25.71
N ASN A 864 3.46 7.92 -26.49
CA ASN A 864 4.90 8.09 -26.78
C ASN A 864 5.23 9.40 -27.49
N SER A 865 4.25 10.01 -28.17
CA SER A 865 4.39 11.32 -28.82
C SER A 865 3.98 12.50 -27.93
N GLY A 866 3.72 12.29 -26.64
CA GLY A 866 3.34 13.35 -25.70
C GLY A 866 1.94 13.94 -25.95
N ARG A 867 1.05 13.23 -26.67
CA ARG A 867 -0.30 13.71 -26.99
C ARG A 867 -1.30 13.39 -25.89
N LEU A 868 -1.03 13.86 -24.67
CA LEU A 868 -1.90 13.66 -23.52
C LEU A 868 -1.81 14.80 -22.49
N ILE A 869 -2.86 14.95 -21.67
CA ILE A 869 -2.81 15.73 -20.42
C ILE A 869 -2.87 14.80 -19.22
N GLY A 870 -2.28 15.21 -18.10
CA GLY A 870 -2.50 14.58 -16.80
C GLY A 870 -3.45 15.42 -15.92
N THR A 871 -4.39 14.79 -15.22
CA THR A 871 -5.37 15.51 -14.40
C THR A 871 -5.98 14.69 -13.27
N ASN A 872 -6.44 15.36 -12.22
CA ASN A 872 -7.36 14.80 -11.22
C ASN A 872 -8.78 15.41 -11.31
N GLY A 873 -9.07 16.21 -12.34
CA GLY A 873 -10.38 16.85 -12.51
C GLY A 873 -10.57 17.61 -13.83
N PRO A 874 -9.92 18.77 -14.02
CA PRO A 874 -10.16 19.65 -15.18
C PRO A 874 -9.76 19.02 -16.52
N PHE A 875 -10.58 19.20 -17.55
CA PHE A 875 -10.22 18.83 -18.92
C PHE A 875 -9.72 20.05 -19.70
N VAL A 876 -8.54 19.92 -20.32
CA VAL A 876 -7.84 21.03 -20.97
C VAL A 876 -7.42 20.62 -22.38
N THR A 877 -7.67 21.48 -23.35
CA THR A 877 -7.12 21.34 -24.72
C THR A 877 -6.36 22.59 -25.10
N VAL A 878 -5.25 22.42 -25.82
CA VAL A 878 -4.41 23.52 -26.29
C VAL A 878 -4.22 23.38 -27.80
N GLU A 879 -4.52 24.46 -28.51
CA GLU A 879 -4.15 24.64 -29.92
C GLU A 879 -3.29 25.90 -30.03
N VAL A 880 -2.19 25.82 -30.76
CA VAL A 880 -1.28 26.96 -30.97
C VAL A 880 -1.16 27.22 -32.45
N SER A 881 -1.35 28.47 -32.85
CA SER A 881 -1.23 28.90 -34.25
C SER A 881 -0.14 29.94 -34.45
N ASN A 882 0.64 29.81 -35.53
CA ASN A 882 1.62 30.82 -35.92
C ASN A 882 1.00 31.93 -36.80
N THR A 883 1.79 32.91 -37.19
CA THR A 883 1.35 34.03 -38.06
C THR A 883 1.00 33.59 -39.49
N ALA A 884 1.50 32.43 -39.95
CA ALA A 884 1.19 31.84 -41.25
C ALA A 884 -0.16 31.09 -41.25
N GLY A 885 -0.70 30.78 -40.07
CA GLY A 885 -1.96 30.06 -39.88
C GLY A 885 -1.81 28.55 -39.74
N ASP A 886 -0.59 28.03 -39.59
CA ASP A 886 -0.35 26.65 -39.21
C ASP A 886 -0.77 26.44 -37.75
N VAL A 887 -1.24 25.23 -37.44
CA VAL A 887 -1.75 24.88 -36.10
C VAL A 887 -1.04 23.63 -35.59
N ALA A 888 -0.55 23.70 -34.36
CA ALA A 888 0.05 22.60 -33.61
C ALA A 888 -0.76 22.31 -32.33
N ARG A 889 -0.65 21.08 -31.85
CA ARG A 889 -1.22 20.62 -30.57
C ARG A 889 -0.11 20.10 -29.67
N ILE A 890 -0.46 19.78 -28.42
CA ILE A 890 0.50 19.19 -27.48
C ILE A 890 1.17 17.95 -28.09
N GLY A 891 2.48 17.81 -27.88
CA GLY A 891 3.32 16.81 -28.53
C GLY A 891 3.85 17.19 -29.92
N ASP A 892 3.29 18.23 -30.56
CA ASP A 892 3.77 18.70 -31.88
C ASP A 892 4.84 19.83 -31.74
N THR A 893 5.55 20.09 -32.84
CA THR A 893 6.45 21.24 -33.02
C THR A 893 5.86 22.22 -34.02
N LEU A 894 5.90 23.51 -33.71
CA LEU A 894 5.39 24.61 -34.53
C LEU A 894 6.51 25.58 -34.93
N ASP A 895 6.66 25.84 -36.21
CA ASP A 895 7.54 26.89 -36.73
C ASP A 895 6.98 28.29 -36.39
N VAL A 896 7.81 29.10 -35.72
CA VAL A 896 7.52 30.48 -35.30
C VAL A 896 8.56 31.50 -35.79
N GLN A 897 9.38 31.16 -36.80
CA GLN A 897 10.39 32.07 -37.36
C GLN A 897 9.82 33.42 -37.83
N ASP A 898 8.58 33.39 -38.34
CA ASP A 898 7.91 34.53 -38.96
C ASP A 898 7.06 35.36 -37.98
N GLY A 899 7.17 35.12 -36.67
CA GLY A 899 6.55 35.93 -35.62
C GLY A 899 5.91 35.13 -34.48
N PRO A 900 5.29 35.82 -33.51
CA PRO A 900 4.75 35.18 -32.31
C PRO A 900 3.65 34.19 -32.64
N ALA A 901 3.48 33.19 -31.77
CA ALA A 901 2.39 32.24 -31.82
C ALA A 901 1.29 32.61 -30.81
N THR A 902 0.07 32.21 -31.12
CA THR A 902 -1.08 32.41 -30.23
C THR A 902 -1.61 31.06 -29.77
N ALA A 903 -1.63 30.83 -28.46
CA ALA A 903 -2.23 29.65 -27.85
C ALA A 903 -3.68 29.92 -27.44
N LEU A 904 -4.56 28.97 -27.78
CA LEU A 904 -5.94 28.89 -27.31
C LEU A 904 -6.04 27.75 -26.32
N VAL A 905 -6.13 28.09 -25.03
CA VAL A 905 -6.28 27.13 -23.93
C VAL A 905 -7.76 27.05 -23.56
N ARG A 906 -8.42 25.96 -23.93
CA ARG A 906 -9.83 25.71 -23.57
C ARG A 906 -9.88 24.83 -22.33
N ILE A 907 -10.63 25.30 -21.33
CA ILE A 907 -10.76 24.69 -20.00
C ILE A 907 -12.22 24.30 -19.80
N GLN A 908 -12.48 23.06 -19.39
CA GLN A 908 -13.81 22.56 -19.05
C GLN A 908 -13.80 21.89 -17.66
N THR A 909 -14.79 22.21 -16.82
CA THR A 909 -15.05 21.51 -15.55
C THR A 909 -16.55 21.30 -15.36
N PRO A 910 -17.01 20.22 -14.70
CA PRO A 910 -18.40 20.14 -14.24
C PRO A 910 -18.74 21.31 -13.32
N GLU A 911 -20.03 21.68 -13.21
CA GLU A 911 -20.45 22.81 -12.35
C GLU A 911 -19.97 22.71 -10.89
N TRP A 912 -19.89 21.48 -10.37
CA TRP A 912 -19.48 21.23 -8.98
C TRP A 912 -17.97 21.45 -8.75
N MET A 913 -17.15 21.57 -9.79
CA MET A 913 -15.69 21.71 -9.72
C MET A 913 -15.25 23.11 -10.15
N GLN A 914 -14.37 23.73 -9.36
CA GLN A 914 -13.87 25.09 -9.59
C GLN A 914 -12.35 25.11 -9.73
N VAL A 915 -11.84 25.92 -10.64
CA VAL A 915 -10.41 26.25 -10.81
C VAL A 915 -10.28 27.77 -10.89
N ASP A 916 -9.13 28.33 -10.53
CA ASP A 916 -8.96 29.79 -10.45
C ASP A 916 -7.69 30.32 -11.15
N THR A 917 -6.82 29.44 -11.62
CA THR A 917 -5.55 29.83 -12.23
C THR A 917 -5.20 28.98 -13.46
N LEU A 918 -4.65 29.67 -14.47
CA LEU A 918 -3.90 29.10 -15.58
C LEU A 918 -2.45 29.56 -15.49
N ASP A 919 -1.55 28.62 -15.28
CA ASP A 919 -0.11 28.84 -15.20
C ASP A 919 0.56 28.40 -16.49
N LEU A 920 1.46 29.24 -17.00
CA LEU A 920 2.31 29.00 -18.16
C LEU A 920 3.76 28.79 -17.70
N TYR A 921 4.34 27.67 -18.11
CA TYR A 921 5.75 27.38 -17.99
C TYR A 921 6.36 27.36 -19.39
N MET A 922 7.34 28.23 -19.63
CA MET A 922 8.03 28.37 -20.90
C MET A 922 9.50 28.65 -20.65
N ASN A 923 10.38 27.77 -21.14
CA ASN A 923 11.84 27.83 -20.97
C ASN A 923 12.28 28.23 -19.56
N VAL A 924 11.70 27.59 -18.54
CA VAL A 924 12.07 27.85 -17.14
C VAL A 924 13.50 27.35 -16.90
N GLU A 925 14.34 28.17 -16.30
CA GLU A 925 15.72 27.81 -15.92
C GLU A 925 15.95 27.93 -14.40
N ASP A 926 15.37 28.96 -13.78
CA ASP A 926 15.51 29.24 -12.35
C ASP A 926 14.74 28.22 -11.50
N ASP A 927 15.35 27.75 -10.41
CA ASP A 927 14.77 26.80 -9.44
C ASP A 927 14.32 25.45 -10.04
N LEU A 928 14.73 25.16 -11.29
CA LEU A 928 14.36 23.95 -12.01
C LEU A 928 15.30 22.77 -11.69
N ILE A 929 16.61 23.02 -11.64
CA ILE A 929 17.64 21.98 -11.56
C ILE A 929 18.10 21.78 -10.11
N GLY A 930 17.92 20.56 -9.59
CA GLY A 930 18.48 20.10 -8.31
C GLY A 930 19.85 19.43 -8.44
N ASP A 931 20.39 19.00 -7.30
CA ASP A 931 21.51 18.06 -7.25
C ASP A 931 21.08 16.68 -7.79
N PRO A 932 22.02 15.82 -8.23
CA PRO A 932 21.66 14.50 -8.76
C PRO A 932 20.84 13.66 -7.76
N GLY A 933 19.67 13.19 -8.21
CA GLY A 933 18.69 12.46 -7.39
C GLY A 933 17.93 13.29 -6.34
N GLN A 934 18.16 14.60 -6.25
CA GLN A 934 17.51 15.46 -5.25
C GLN A 934 16.06 15.76 -5.64
N ALA A 935 15.12 15.42 -4.75
CA ALA A 935 13.72 15.82 -4.85
C ALA A 935 13.53 17.25 -4.34
N LEU A 936 12.88 18.11 -5.13
CA LEU A 936 12.54 19.48 -4.78
C LEU A 936 11.01 19.61 -4.73
N THR A 937 10.47 19.59 -3.51
CA THR A 937 9.04 19.40 -3.24
C THR A 937 8.20 20.68 -3.21
N HIS A 938 8.84 21.86 -3.14
CA HIS A 938 8.15 23.13 -3.08
C HIS A 938 7.55 23.52 -4.45
N PRO A 939 6.44 24.27 -4.50
CA PRO A 939 5.86 24.71 -5.77
C PRO A 939 6.84 25.48 -6.65
N LEU A 940 6.82 25.21 -7.96
CA LEU A 940 7.60 25.96 -8.96
C LEU A 940 6.80 27.18 -9.43
N GLU A 941 7.41 28.36 -9.40
CA GLU A 941 6.74 29.57 -9.92
C GLU A 941 6.66 29.52 -11.46
N PRO A 942 5.49 29.82 -12.04
CA PRO A 942 5.31 29.84 -13.48
C PRO A 942 5.93 31.07 -14.10
N THR A 943 6.33 30.97 -15.36
CA THR A 943 6.74 32.11 -16.19
C THR A 943 5.63 33.16 -16.24
N ARG A 944 4.37 32.74 -16.27
CA ARG A 944 3.20 33.62 -16.20
C ARG A 944 2.02 32.93 -15.51
N ARG A 945 1.42 33.58 -14.53
CA ARG A 945 0.15 33.18 -13.91
C ARG A 945 -1.00 34.06 -14.42
N ILE A 946 -2.08 33.43 -14.87
CA ILE A 946 -3.28 34.08 -15.39
C ILE A 946 -4.45 33.70 -14.47
N PRO A 947 -5.03 34.65 -13.72
CA PRO A 947 -6.27 34.40 -12.97
C PRO A 947 -7.43 34.08 -13.92
N LEU A 948 -8.24 33.09 -13.56
CA LEU A 948 -9.47 32.74 -14.26
C LEU A 948 -10.66 33.46 -13.62
N ASP A 949 -11.41 34.21 -14.41
CA ASP A 949 -12.63 34.92 -13.97
C ASP A 949 -13.86 34.23 -14.56
N TRP A 950 -14.63 33.55 -13.71
CA TRP A 950 -15.80 32.78 -14.11
C TRP A 950 -17.07 33.64 -14.05
N ASN A 951 -17.55 34.08 -15.21
CA ASN A 951 -18.84 34.73 -15.34
C ASN A 951 -19.93 33.69 -15.67
N PRO A 952 -20.91 33.43 -14.77
CA PRO A 952 -21.96 32.45 -15.04
C PRO A 952 -22.79 32.73 -16.31
N GLN A 953 -22.87 33.98 -16.77
CA GLN A 953 -23.64 34.33 -17.95
C GLN A 953 -22.89 34.02 -19.27
N GLU A 954 -21.56 33.91 -19.20
CA GLU A 954 -20.70 33.71 -20.35
C GLU A 954 -20.09 32.30 -20.37
N HIS A 955 -19.75 31.76 -19.20
CA HIS A 955 -18.94 30.55 -19.07
C HIS A 955 -19.72 29.32 -18.55
N LEU A 956 -20.91 29.48 -17.97
CA LEU A 956 -21.72 28.34 -17.51
C LEU A 956 -22.65 27.88 -18.64
N VAL A 957 -22.43 26.67 -19.14
CA VAL A 957 -23.15 26.12 -20.30
C VAL A 957 -24.03 24.96 -19.86
N THR A 958 -25.30 24.97 -20.26
CA THR A 958 -26.22 23.83 -20.10
C THR A 958 -26.03 22.84 -21.23
N ILE A 959 -25.70 21.60 -20.89
CA ILE A 959 -25.38 20.52 -21.82
C ILE A 959 -26.59 19.61 -22.04
N ALA A 960 -27.26 19.25 -20.95
CA ALA A 960 -28.47 18.44 -20.98
C ALA A 960 -29.54 19.00 -20.02
N THR A 961 -30.79 18.68 -20.31
CA THR A 961 -31.94 19.10 -19.50
C THR A 961 -32.92 17.93 -19.39
N GLY A 962 -33.03 17.40 -18.18
CA GLY A 962 -34.01 16.37 -17.80
C GLY A 962 -34.92 16.92 -16.72
N GLU A 963 -34.97 16.24 -15.57
CA GLU A 963 -35.54 16.77 -14.33
C GLU A 963 -34.70 17.93 -13.77
N ASN A 964 -33.38 17.94 -14.05
CA ASN A 964 -32.45 18.99 -13.68
C ASN A 964 -31.66 19.52 -14.89
N GLU A 965 -31.02 20.67 -14.73
CA GLU A 965 -30.02 21.18 -15.68
C GLU A 965 -28.65 20.56 -15.38
N HIS A 966 -28.03 19.96 -16.39
CA HIS A 966 -26.67 19.43 -16.30
C HIS A 966 -25.71 20.38 -17.00
N ARG A 967 -24.79 20.97 -16.24
CA ARG A 967 -23.99 22.12 -16.67
C ARG A 967 -22.49 21.91 -16.49
N ARG A 968 -21.71 22.63 -17.30
CA ARG A 968 -20.25 22.75 -17.15
C ARG A 968 -19.82 24.21 -17.18
N TRP A 969 -18.69 24.49 -16.54
CA TRP A 969 -17.90 25.68 -16.80
C TRP A 969 -17.05 25.47 -18.04
N GLU A 970 -17.03 26.45 -18.94
CA GLU A 970 -16.20 26.45 -20.13
C GLU A 970 -15.64 27.86 -20.39
N GLN A 971 -14.32 27.95 -20.54
CA GLN A 971 -13.64 29.19 -20.89
C GLN A 971 -12.47 28.91 -21.82
N THR A 972 -12.26 29.77 -22.82
CA THR A 972 -11.06 29.78 -23.66
C THR A 972 -10.21 30.98 -23.30
N VAL A 973 -8.96 30.73 -22.93
CA VAL A 973 -7.96 31.76 -22.62
C VAL A 973 -6.99 31.86 -23.79
N THR A 974 -6.83 33.06 -24.33
CA THR A 974 -5.84 33.35 -25.37
C THR A 974 -4.54 33.82 -24.74
N VAL A 975 -3.44 33.17 -25.11
CA VAL A 975 -2.09 33.48 -24.60
C VAL A 975 -1.15 33.70 -25.77
N GLU A 976 -0.57 34.89 -25.87
CA GLU A 976 0.52 35.14 -26.82
C GLU A 976 1.81 34.51 -26.33
N LEU A 977 2.49 33.80 -27.23
CA LEU A 977 3.76 33.12 -27.03
C LEU A 977 4.79 33.77 -27.95
N ASP A 978 5.81 34.38 -27.35
CA ASP A 978 6.87 35.10 -28.06
C ASP A 978 8.21 34.55 -27.62
N THR A 979 9.06 34.20 -28.59
CA THR A 979 10.38 33.63 -28.33
C THR A 979 11.33 33.87 -29.50
N ASP A 980 12.58 34.18 -29.17
CA ASP A 980 13.67 34.32 -30.14
C ASP A 980 14.52 33.04 -30.25
N THR A 981 14.19 32.02 -29.47
CA THR A 981 14.87 30.71 -29.41
C THR A 981 13.83 29.59 -29.38
N ASP A 982 14.25 28.37 -29.70
CA ASP A 982 13.41 27.20 -29.49
C ASP A 982 12.86 27.16 -28.07
N ALA A 983 11.59 26.80 -27.95
CA ALA A 983 10.91 26.80 -26.66
C ALA A 983 9.98 25.62 -26.47
N TRP A 984 9.97 25.09 -25.25
CA TRP A 984 8.92 24.20 -24.79
C TRP A 984 7.88 25.00 -24.00
N VAL A 985 6.61 24.60 -24.12
CA VAL A 985 5.48 25.31 -23.53
C VAL A 985 4.57 24.31 -22.82
N ILE A 986 4.34 24.52 -21.52
CA ILE A 986 3.45 23.70 -20.68
C ILE A 986 2.43 24.61 -19.99
N PHE A 987 1.18 24.17 -19.98
CA PHE A 987 0.09 24.84 -19.27
C PHE A 987 -0.36 23.99 -18.08
N MET A 988 -0.64 24.64 -16.95
CA MET A 988 -1.26 24.02 -15.78
C MET A 988 -2.51 24.79 -15.34
N VAL A 989 -3.61 24.09 -15.13
CA VAL A 989 -4.86 24.65 -14.60
C VAL A 989 -5.03 24.19 -13.17
N ARG A 990 -5.26 25.11 -12.22
CA ARG A 990 -5.31 24.80 -10.79
C ARG A 990 -6.44 25.52 -10.07
N GLY A 991 -6.96 24.87 -9.03
CA GLY A 991 -7.79 25.49 -8.00
C GLY A 991 -6.98 25.75 -6.72
N LEU A 992 -6.37 26.94 -6.59
CA LEU A 992 -5.50 27.25 -5.45
C LEU A 992 -6.29 27.77 -4.23
N GLN A 993 -7.40 28.45 -4.47
CA GLN A 993 -8.25 29.08 -3.45
C GLN A 993 -9.71 28.65 -3.57
N THR A 994 -9.94 27.49 -4.18
CA THR A 994 -11.28 26.93 -4.44
C THR A 994 -11.68 25.87 -3.41
N PRO A 995 -12.98 25.51 -3.33
CA PRO A 995 -13.39 24.29 -2.65
C PRO A 995 -12.65 23.07 -3.21
N ASN A 996 -12.31 22.13 -2.34
CA ASN A 996 -11.75 20.86 -2.76
C ASN A 996 -12.81 19.97 -3.43
N MET A 997 -12.37 18.82 -3.93
CA MET A 997 -13.24 17.91 -4.70
C MET A 997 -14.17 17.02 -3.85
N ARG A 998 -14.30 17.27 -2.54
CA ARG A 998 -15.25 16.51 -1.70
C ARG A 998 -16.70 16.91 -1.97
N PRO A 999 -17.66 15.99 -1.85
CA PRO A 999 -17.52 14.56 -1.54
C PRO A 999 -17.34 13.67 -2.80
N VAL A 1000 -17.16 14.26 -3.99
CA VAL A 1000 -17.00 13.50 -5.24
C VAL A 1000 -15.70 12.70 -5.26
N LEU A 1001 -14.64 13.19 -4.62
CA LEU A 1001 -13.51 12.38 -4.18
C LEU A 1001 -13.53 12.22 -2.67
N SER A 1002 -13.02 11.09 -2.17
CA SER A 1002 -12.80 10.90 -0.73
C SER A 1002 -11.70 11.81 -0.20
N SER A 1003 -10.74 12.20 -1.04
CA SER A 1003 -9.59 13.05 -0.71
C SER A 1003 -9.95 14.54 -0.63
N GLY A 1004 -9.15 15.29 0.14
CA GLY A 1004 -9.23 16.75 0.22
C GLY A 1004 -8.55 17.49 -0.95
N ALA A 1005 -8.27 16.78 -2.06
CA ALA A 1005 -7.46 17.28 -3.15
C ALA A 1005 -8.10 18.47 -3.89
N GLN A 1006 -7.24 19.39 -4.33
CA GLN A 1006 -7.60 20.49 -5.21
C GLN A 1006 -7.56 20.05 -6.68
N PRO A 1007 -8.42 20.59 -7.54
CA PRO A 1007 -8.42 20.27 -8.96
C PRO A 1007 -7.16 20.81 -9.64
N LEU A 1008 -6.50 19.95 -10.42
CA LEU A 1008 -5.27 20.20 -11.15
C LEU A 1008 -5.29 19.47 -12.50
N ALA A 1009 -4.83 20.16 -13.54
CA ALA A 1009 -4.47 19.55 -14.81
C ALA A 1009 -3.17 20.15 -15.33
N PHE A 1010 -2.36 19.36 -16.02
CA PHE A 1010 -1.17 19.83 -16.74
C PHE A 1010 -1.12 19.23 -18.15
N THR A 1011 -0.59 19.99 -19.09
CA THR A 1011 -0.37 19.52 -20.47
C THR A 1011 1.02 18.94 -20.64
N ASN A 1012 1.19 17.97 -21.53
CA ASN A 1012 2.51 17.70 -22.12
C ASN A 1012 3.01 18.90 -22.94
N PRO A 1013 4.32 18.98 -23.25
CA PRO A 1013 4.89 20.13 -23.93
C PRO A 1013 4.36 20.27 -25.36
N LEU A 1014 4.21 21.52 -25.79
CA LEU A 1014 4.23 21.90 -27.19
C LEU A 1014 5.57 22.59 -27.47
N PHE A 1015 6.14 22.36 -28.65
CA PHE A 1015 7.43 22.92 -29.02
C PHE A 1015 7.27 24.05 -30.04
N LEU A 1016 7.99 25.14 -29.83
CA LEU A 1016 8.13 26.25 -30.77
C LEU A 1016 9.53 26.18 -31.37
N ASP A 1017 9.60 26.10 -32.69
CA ASP A 1017 10.81 26.11 -33.49
C ASP A 1017 11.04 27.55 -33.99
N ALA A 1018 12.00 28.24 -33.39
CA ALA A 1018 12.26 29.65 -33.69
C ALA A 1018 13.34 29.83 -34.78
N ASP A 1019 14.08 28.77 -35.11
CA ASP A 1019 15.20 28.82 -36.06
C ASP A 1019 15.00 27.98 -37.33
N GLY A 1020 13.86 27.29 -37.45
CA GLY A 1020 13.41 26.50 -38.60
C GLY A 1020 14.06 25.11 -38.70
N GLY A 1021 14.78 24.68 -37.67
CA GLY A 1021 15.47 23.40 -37.57
C GLY A 1021 14.61 22.25 -37.00
N GLY A 1022 13.39 22.55 -36.55
CA GLY A 1022 12.67 21.75 -35.57
C GLY A 1022 13.13 22.09 -34.14
N TYR A 1023 12.61 21.38 -33.13
CA TYR A 1023 13.10 21.55 -31.75
C TYR A 1023 14.43 20.79 -31.56
N ASP A 1024 15.54 21.39 -32.02
CA ASP A 1024 16.87 20.79 -32.00
C ASP A 1024 17.92 21.61 -31.20
N ASN A 1025 17.54 22.82 -30.75
CA ASN A 1025 18.35 23.73 -29.93
C ASN A 1025 17.70 24.02 -28.56
N PRO A 1026 17.47 23.00 -27.72
CA PRO A 1026 16.72 23.18 -26.48
C PRO A 1026 17.52 24.02 -25.46
N PRO A 1027 16.85 24.80 -24.59
CA PRO A 1027 17.46 25.89 -23.82
C PRO A 1027 18.59 25.46 -22.88
N LEU A 1028 18.54 24.23 -22.36
CA LEU A 1028 19.55 23.69 -21.44
C LEU A 1028 20.58 22.79 -22.13
N ALA A 1029 20.54 22.55 -23.45
CA ALA A 1029 21.55 21.71 -24.12
C ALA A 1029 22.98 22.23 -23.93
N GLY A 1030 23.18 23.56 -24.03
CA GLY A 1030 24.47 24.18 -23.81
C GLY A 1030 24.97 24.01 -22.37
N LEU A 1031 24.08 24.16 -21.38
CA LEU A 1031 24.40 23.96 -19.97
C LEU A 1031 24.70 22.48 -19.67
N ALA A 1032 23.90 21.56 -20.22
CA ALA A 1032 24.10 20.13 -20.10
C ALA A 1032 25.47 19.70 -20.65
N ALA A 1033 25.84 20.17 -21.85
CA ALA A 1033 27.14 19.89 -22.45
C ALA A 1033 28.30 20.43 -21.61
N GLN A 1034 28.17 21.64 -21.06
CA GLN A 1034 29.18 22.22 -20.17
C GLN A 1034 29.30 21.39 -18.87
N ARG A 1035 28.19 21.07 -18.22
CA ARG A 1035 28.17 20.31 -16.95
C ARG A 1035 28.73 18.90 -17.12
N ARG A 1036 28.38 18.19 -18.21
CA ARG A 1036 28.97 16.87 -18.57
C ARG A 1036 30.49 16.89 -18.57
N THR A 1037 31.12 17.98 -19.01
CA THR A 1037 32.59 18.11 -19.07
C THR A 1037 33.25 18.62 -17.78
N ILE A 1038 32.48 19.27 -16.90
CA ILE A 1038 32.99 19.88 -15.66
C ILE A 1038 32.85 18.94 -14.46
N SER A 1039 32.04 17.88 -14.56
CA SER A 1039 31.84 16.87 -13.50
C SER A 1039 33.09 16.07 -13.10
N ALA A 1040 34.28 16.39 -13.62
CA ALA A 1040 35.56 15.90 -13.12
C ALA A 1040 35.79 16.28 -11.66
N PRO A 1041 36.16 15.30 -10.84
CA PRO A 1041 35.31 14.92 -9.73
C PRO A 1041 34.89 16.20 -9.00
N LEU A 1042 33.62 16.58 -9.13
CA LEU A 1042 32.92 16.89 -7.91
C LEU A 1042 33.13 15.62 -7.10
N ARG A 1043 34.16 15.65 -6.25
CA ARG A 1043 34.07 15.00 -4.98
C ARG A 1043 32.76 15.58 -4.47
N PHE A 1044 31.64 14.87 -4.74
CA PHE A 1044 30.90 14.30 -3.66
C PHE A 1044 31.98 13.99 -2.68
N ARG A 1045 32.20 14.95 -1.76
CA ARG A 1045 32.87 14.61 -0.55
C ARG A 1045 32.10 13.32 -0.26
N HIS A 1046 32.82 12.20 -0.18
CA HIS A 1046 32.77 11.54 1.08
C HIS A 1046 32.82 12.71 2.08
N VAL A 1047 31.63 13.20 2.44
CA VAL A 1047 31.25 13.24 3.81
C VAL A 1047 31.65 11.83 4.19
N SER A 1048 32.94 11.67 4.53
CA SER A 1048 33.37 10.82 5.61
C SER A 1048 32.28 11.17 6.60
N GLY A 1049 31.24 10.31 6.63
CA GLY A 1049 29.98 10.63 7.28
C GLY A 1049 30.40 11.35 8.53
N ARG A 1050 29.97 12.61 8.74
CA ARG A 1050 30.28 13.39 9.96
C ARG A 1050 30.40 12.32 11.02
N PRO A 1051 31.60 11.98 11.56
CA PRO A 1051 31.82 10.68 12.20
C PRO A 1051 30.70 10.60 13.17
N VAL A 1052 29.71 9.71 12.91
CA VAL A 1052 28.32 9.90 13.37
C VAL A 1052 28.52 10.37 14.78
N SER A 1053 28.27 11.68 15.04
CA SER A 1053 28.35 12.10 16.44
C SER A 1053 27.42 11.09 17.07
N ASP A 1054 27.86 10.35 18.09
CA ASP A 1054 27.22 9.06 18.43
C ASP A 1054 25.67 9.15 18.43
N THR A 1055 25.12 10.35 18.62
CA THR A 1055 23.76 10.86 18.33
C THR A 1055 23.40 11.25 16.86
N LEU A 1056 22.50 10.50 16.22
CA LEU A 1056 21.53 11.03 15.24
C LEU A 1056 20.57 12.04 15.95
N THR A 1057 20.19 13.14 15.29
CA THR A 1057 19.25 14.12 15.88
C THR A 1057 17.79 13.83 15.48
N PRO A 1058 16.78 14.29 16.26
CA PRO A 1058 15.38 14.20 15.86
C PRO A 1058 15.06 14.85 14.50
N GLU A 1059 15.80 15.89 14.09
CA GLU A 1059 15.66 16.54 12.78
C GLU A 1059 16.19 15.65 11.64
N ASP A 1060 17.31 14.93 11.87
CA ASP A 1060 17.82 13.92 10.91
C ASP A 1060 16.86 12.72 10.79
N VAL A 1061 16.15 12.38 11.88
CA VAL A 1061 15.15 11.30 11.92
C VAL A 1061 13.83 11.74 11.28
N GLY A 1062 13.39 12.99 11.50
CA GLY A 1062 12.22 13.56 10.81
C GLY A 1062 12.42 13.58 9.30
N ALA A 1063 13.56 14.12 8.83
CA ALA A 1063 13.90 14.15 7.41
C ALA A 1063 13.97 12.74 6.78
N LEU A 1064 14.33 11.71 7.56
CA LEU A 1064 14.32 10.31 7.12
C LEU A 1064 12.89 9.76 6.94
N PHE A 1065 11.99 10.06 7.89
CA PHE A 1065 10.57 9.70 7.76
C PHE A 1065 9.90 10.42 6.58
N ASP A 1066 10.22 11.70 6.38
CA ASP A 1066 9.63 12.51 5.32
C ASP A 1066 10.16 12.12 3.93
N ALA A 1067 11.42 11.67 3.83
CA ALA A 1067 12.01 11.18 2.58
C ALA A 1067 11.53 9.76 2.18
N LEU A 1068 11.00 8.98 3.14
CA LEU A 1068 10.57 7.59 2.95
C LEU A 1068 9.05 7.41 2.96
N ARG A 1069 8.28 8.42 3.37
CA ARG A 1069 6.85 8.51 3.09
C ARG A 1069 6.67 8.84 1.61
N CYS A 1070 6.29 7.86 0.81
CA CYS A 1070 5.65 8.14 -0.47
C CYS A 1070 4.24 8.70 -0.20
N GLY A 1071 4.15 9.99 0.16
CA GLY A 1071 2.88 10.72 0.26
C GLY A 1071 2.54 11.28 1.64
N VAL A 1072 2.07 12.53 1.62
CA VAL A 1072 1.39 13.29 2.69
C VAL A 1072 2.28 13.98 3.75
N GLU A 1073 2.73 15.19 3.41
CA GLU A 1073 2.74 16.30 4.37
C GLU A 1073 1.54 17.22 4.06
N ASP A 1074 0.52 17.22 4.90
CA ASP A 1074 -0.44 18.32 5.02
C ASP A 1074 -0.16 19.04 6.36
N HIS A 1075 0.88 19.87 6.38
CA HIS A 1075 0.96 20.94 7.38
C HIS A 1075 0.06 22.09 6.95
N VAL A 1076 -1.23 21.98 7.27
CA VAL A 1076 -2.13 23.14 7.29
C VAL A 1076 -1.82 23.95 8.55
N ASP A 1077 -0.88 24.89 8.45
CA ASP A 1077 -0.76 26.01 9.40
C ASP A 1077 -2.00 26.92 9.26
N GLY A 1078 -3.11 26.47 9.83
CA GLY A 1078 -4.36 27.20 9.91
C GLY A 1078 -4.34 28.21 11.06
N HIS A 1079 -3.52 29.26 10.99
CA HIS A 1079 -3.75 30.47 11.78
C HIS A 1079 -4.92 31.27 11.20
N GLY A 1080 -6.13 30.71 11.35
CA GLY A 1080 -7.41 31.38 11.09
C GLY A 1080 -7.95 32.00 12.37
N HIS A 1081 -7.84 33.31 12.50
CA HIS A 1081 -8.54 34.10 13.50
C HIS A 1081 -10.07 33.90 13.39
N HIS A 1082 -10.66 33.10 14.29
CA HIS A 1082 -12.10 33.15 14.54
C HIS A 1082 -12.42 33.98 15.78
N HIS A 1083 -12.87 35.21 15.49
CA HIS A 1083 -13.75 35.97 16.38
C HIS A 1083 -15.01 35.15 16.69
N HIS A 1084 -15.14 34.67 17.93
CA HIS A 1084 -16.44 34.43 18.53
C HIS A 1084 -16.59 35.32 19.76
N GLY A 1085 -17.44 36.34 19.61
CA GLY A 1085 -17.96 37.11 20.72
C GLY A 1085 -18.94 36.25 21.51
N HIS A 1086 -18.60 35.97 22.77
CA HIS A 1086 -19.55 35.50 23.76
C HIS A 1086 -19.95 36.66 24.67
N GLY A 1087 -21.25 36.99 24.63
CA GLY A 1087 -21.89 37.89 25.57
C GLY A 1087 -21.89 37.30 26.97
N HIS A 1088 -21.33 38.07 27.91
CA HIS A 1088 -21.41 37.79 29.33
C HIS A 1088 -22.81 38.10 29.89
N GLY A 1089 -23.35 37.17 30.67
CA GLY A 1089 -24.38 37.43 31.67
C GLY A 1089 -24.00 36.73 32.97
N HIS A 1090 -23.49 37.50 33.95
CA HIS A 1090 -23.35 37.06 35.34
C HIS A 1090 -24.28 37.90 36.23
N HIS A 1091 -25.10 37.22 37.04
CA HIS A 1091 -25.58 37.66 38.36
C HIS A 1091 -24.80 36.82 39.40
N HIS A 1092 -24.42 37.24 40.61
CA HIS A 1092 -24.57 38.49 41.35
C HIS A 1092 -23.59 38.43 42.56
N HIS A 1093 -23.01 39.58 42.92
CA HIS A 1093 -22.58 40.09 44.25
C HIS A 1093 -21.76 39.19 45.20
N GLY A 1094 -20.61 39.59 45.75
CA GLY A 1094 -20.13 40.94 46.09
C GLY A 1094 -20.06 41.09 47.61
N HIS A 1095 -18.85 41.07 48.18
CA HIS A 1095 -18.59 41.53 49.55
C HIS A 1095 -18.12 42.97 49.52
N ASP A 1096 -18.50 43.77 50.51
CA ASP A 1096 -17.76 44.96 50.87
C ASP A 1096 -17.71 45.18 52.38
N HIS A 1097 -16.68 45.92 52.77
CA HIS A 1097 -16.04 46.07 54.07
C HIS A 1097 -16.82 46.88 55.13
N GLY A 1098 -16.38 46.71 56.39
CA GLY A 1098 -16.58 47.68 57.47
C GLY A 1098 -15.42 47.65 58.47
N HIS A 1099 -14.57 48.68 58.44
CA HIS A 1099 -13.48 48.96 59.38
C HIS A 1099 -13.97 49.39 60.78
N GLY A 1100 -13.15 49.17 61.82
CA GLY A 1100 -13.24 49.92 63.08
C GLY A 1100 -12.54 49.28 64.29
N HIS A 1101 -11.44 49.89 64.76
CA HIS A 1101 -10.53 49.49 65.84
C HIS A 1101 -11.14 49.41 67.27
N HIS A 1102 -10.66 48.48 68.13
CA HIS A 1102 -9.81 48.76 69.30
C HIS A 1102 -9.45 47.52 70.19
N HIS A 1103 -8.13 47.36 70.39
CA HIS A 1103 -7.30 46.84 71.50
C HIS A 1103 -7.48 45.48 72.23
N HIS A 1104 -6.37 44.70 72.11
CA HIS A 1104 -5.53 44.02 73.13
C HIS A 1104 -6.13 42.96 74.08
N HIS A 1105 -5.48 41.83 74.36
CA HIS A 1105 -4.22 41.22 73.93
C HIS A 1105 -4.31 39.73 74.32
N GLY A 1106 -3.89 38.81 73.44
CA GLY A 1106 -3.79 37.39 73.76
C GLY A 1106 -3.10 36.61 72.64
N HIS A 1107 -1.80 36.37 72.83
CA HIS A 1107 -0.94 35.47 72.05
C HIS A 1107 -1.50 34.01 72.06
N GLY A 1108 -1.26 33.14 71.07
CA GLY A 1108 -0.34 33.23 69.95
C GLY A 1108 -0.65 32.24 68.81
N HIS A 1109 -0.52 32.81 67.61
CA HIS A 1109 -0.16 32.31 66.26
C HIS A 1109 -0.07 30.80 66.00
N HIS A 1110 -0.81 30.25 65.03
CA HIS A 1110 -0.96 30.51 63.58
C HIS A 1110 0.14 29.91 62.68
N HIS A 1111 -0.29 28.87 61.96
CA HIS A 1111 0.12 28.60 60.58
C HIS A 1111 -0.47 29.62 59.61
N HIS A 1112 0.34 30.06 58.65
CA HIS A 1112 -0.06 30.14 57.24
C HIS A 1112 1.16 29.76 56.40
N GLY A 1113 0.90 29.09 55.27
CA GLY A 1113 1.90 28.63 54.30
C GLY A 1113 2.70 29.78 53.66
N PRO A 1114 3.44 29.53 52.58
CA PRO A 1114 2.75 29.18 51.34
C PRO A 1114 3.59 28.30 50.40
N ARG A 1115 3.07 28.05 49.18
CA ARG A 1115 3.83 27.66 47.98
C ARG A 1115 4.41 26.23 48.06
N ARG A 1116 4.37 25.43 47.00
CA ARG A 1116 4.24 25.68 45.57
C ARG A 1116 3.66 24.44 44.93
#